data_AF-A0A1G8AGD7-F1
#
_entry.id   AF-A0A1G8AGD7-F1
#
_cell.length_a   1.000
_cell.length_b   1.000
_cell.length_c   1.000
_cell.angle_alpha   90.00
_cell.angle_beta   90.00
_cell.angle_gamma   90.00
#
_symmetry.space_group_name_H-M   'P 1'
#
loop_
_entity.id
_entity.type
_entity.pdbx_description
1 polymer ?
#
loop_
_entity_poly.entity_id
_entity_poly.type
_entity_poly.pdbx_seq_one_letter_code
_entity_poly.pdbx_strand_id
1 'polypeptide(L)'
;MKKAIVNLCRLLLAAVFILSGFVKAVDPLGTLYKMQDYLLAMDLGGWLPDLALLAFAVGLSALEFCLGIFMLFAIRRRLTSRTMVIVLAIMTSLTLWLALTDPISDCGCFGDALVLTNWQTFWKNIILLTAALVVAKWPFGMIRFISKSNQWIVINYSLLFILIISGWSLYDRPQFDFRPYHEGTDLREGWNLMMEGNESPYADFFIEKADDGEDITEQVLNNEGYTFLLIAPWLEKADDSQLDLINQVYEYAEDNDYLFYCLTASGESGISLWRDITGADYPFCQTDGTVLKTMIRSNPGLLLLKDGKVIRKWSHNRLPDEYDLARPLEELELGQAAGNTMGRHIAEVMLWFVLPLLLLSITDRLWMWSKWIRKRKNSNSINKKEVKMRKKIVAGNWKMNMNLQDGIALAKELNETLKAEKPNCGVVICTPFIHLASIAQFLDQDIIGLGAENCADKEKGAFTGEVSAEMVKSTGAQYVILGHSERREYYKETPEILKEKVLLAQKNDLKVIFCIGESLEEREAGKQNEVVKAELEGSVFNLSEEDFRKIVIAYEPIWAIGTGKTATAEQAEEIHAYIRSIIAEKYGQAVADDTTILYGGSCKASNAPELFAKPDIDGGLIGGASLKAADFKGIIDAFK
;
A
#
# COMPACT_ATOMS: atom_id res chain seq x y z
N MET A 1 -15.62 -13.94 -16.28
CA MET A 1 -16.79 -13.36 -15.58
C MET A 1 -16.45 -12.82 -14.18
N LYS A 2 -16.03 -13.64 -13.19
CA LYS A 2 -15.77 -13.18 -11.80
C LYS A 2 -14.80 -11.98 -11.65
N LYS A 3 -13.66 -11.96 -12.37
CA LYS A 3 -12.71 -10.82 -12.35
C LYS A 3 -13.30 -9.53 -12.93
N ALA A 4 -14.11 -9.63 -13.99
CA ALA A 4 -14.72 -8.45 -14.61
C ALA A 4 -15.70 -7.78 -13.65
N ILE A 5 -16.56 -8.58 -13.00
CA ILE A 5 -17.52 -8.09 -11.99
C ILE A 5 -16.79 -7.41 -10.83
N VAL A 6 -15.74 -8.03 -10.27
CA VAL A 6 -14.97 -7.42 -9.17
C VAL A 6 -14.36 -6.08 -9.57
N ASN A 7 -13.82 -5.95 -10.79
CA ASN A 7 -13.23 -4.69 -11.22
C ASN A 7 -14.29 -3.63 -11.59
N LEU A 8 -15.47 -4.03 -12.06
CA LEU A 8 -16.60 -3.12 -12.25
C LEU A 8 -17.10 -2.56 -10.91
N CYS A 9 -17.36 -3.43 -9.93
CA CYS A 9 -17.74 -3.03 -8.57
C CYS A 9 -16.66 -2.12 -7.94
N ARG A 10 -15.39 -2.46 -8.12
CA ARG A 10 -14.26 -1.64 -7.66
C ARG A 10 -14.26 -0.24 -8.28
N LEU A 11 -14.47 -0.12 -9.59
CA LEU A 11 -14.46 1.18 -10.27
C LEU A 11 -15.62 2.06 -9.82
N LEU A 12 -16.81 1.47 -9.65
CA LEU A 12 -17.97 2.16 -9.08
C LEU A 12 -17.67 2.70 -7.67
N LEU A 13 -17.18 1.83 -6.78
CA LEU A 13 -16.80 2.22 -5.41
C LEU A 13 -15.74 3.31 -5.40
N ALA A 14 -14.69 3.15 -6.22
CA ALA A 14 -13.61 4.11 -6.30
C ALA A 14 -14.10 5.48 -6.76
N ALA A 15 -14.88 5.55 -7.84
CA ALA A 15 -15.38 6.82 -8.37
C ALA A 15 -16.26 7.55 -7.36
N VAL A 16 -17.19 6.84 -6.72
CA VAL A 16 -18.10 7.44 -5.74
C VAL A 16 -17.36 7.94 -4.50
N PHE A 17 -16.44 7.15 -3.95
CA PHE A 17 -15.69 7.55 -2.74
C PHE A 17 -14.68 8.66 -3.01
N ILE A 18 -14.03 8.66 -4.18
CA ILE A 18 -13.14 9.76 -4.59
C ILE A 18 -13.95 11.06 -4.70
N LEU A 19 -15.09 11.03 -5.39
CA LEU A 19 -15.93 12.22 -5.53
C LEU A 19 -16.48 12.69 -4.18
N SER A 20 -17.07 11.78 -3.40
CA SER A 20 -17.62 12.05 -2.07
C SER A 20 -16.57 12.66 -1.13
N GLY A 21 -15.39 12.06 -1.04
CA GLY A 21 -14.31 12.57 -0.19
C GLY A 21 -13.74 13.90 -0.69
N PHE A 22 -13.63 14.09 -2.02
CA PHE A 22 -13.14 15.34 -2.59
C PHE A 22 -14.12 16.50 -2.36
N VAL A 23 -15.42 16.29 -2.57
CA VAL A 23 -16.42 17.35 -2.36
C VAL A 23 -16.45 17.78 -0.88
N LYS A 24 -16.40 16.84 0.06
CA LYS A 24 -16.28 17.18 1.50
C LYS A 24 -14.97 17.89 1.85
N ALA A 25 -13.89 17.59 1.12
CA ALA A 25 -12.60 18.21 1.36
C ALA A 25 -12.54 19.65 0.83
N VAL A 26 -13.25 19.99 -0.25
CA VAL A 26 -13.36 21.38 -0.73
C VAL A 26 -14.35 22.22 0.08
N ASP A 27 -15.26 21.59 0.85
CA ASP A 27 -16.10 22.31 1.81
C ASP A 27 -16.17 21.60 3.18
N PRO A 28 -15.09 21.69 3.99
CA PRO A 28 -15.07 21.07 5.31
C PRO A 28 -16.09 21.67 6.27
N LEU A 29 -16.39 22.97 6.13
CA LEU A 29 -17.38 23.67 6.95
C LEU A 29 -18.81 23.24 6.63
N GLY A 30 -19.14 23.00 5.36
CA GLY A 30 -20.42 22.40 4.99
C GLY A 30 -20.63 21.03 5.64
N THR A 31 -19.58 20.21 5.67
CA THR A 31 -19.62 18.90 6.36
C THR A 31 -19.79 19.07 7.88
N LEU A 32 -19.11 20.04 8.49
CA LEU A 32 -19.27 20.40 9.90
C LEU A 32 -20.72 20.78 10.21
N TYR A 33 -21.34 21.66 9.44
CA TYR A 33 -22.72 22.10 9.66
C TYR A 33 -23.70 20.94 9.53
N LYS A 34 -23.55 20.08 8.52
CA LYS A 34 -24.37 18.87 8.41
C LYS A 34 -24.21 17.98 9.63
N MET A 35 -23.00 17.79 10.15
CA MET A 35 -22.77 17.02 11.38
C MET A 35 -23.44 17.65 12.61
N GLN A 36 -23.45 18.98 12.71
CA GLN A 36 -24.19 19.68 13.77
C GLN A 36 -25.71 19.42 13.63
N ASP A 37 -26.26 19.44 12.42
CA ASP A 37 -27.67 19.12 12.18
C ASP A 37 -28.00 17.68 12.60
N TYR A 38 -27.13 16.71 12.28
CA TYR A 38 -27.25 15.32 12.74
C TYR A 38 -27.27 15.22 14.26
N LEU A 39 -26.33 15.90 14.93
CA LEU A 39 -26.25 15.86 16.39
C LEU A 39 -27.48 16.49 17.03
N LEU A 40 -27.95 17.60 16.48
CA LEU A 40 -29.17 18.26 16.95
C LEU A 40 -30.41 17.37 16.77
N ALA A 41 -30.56 16.72 15.61
CA ALA A 41 -31.63 15.76 15.34
C ALA A 41 -31.59 14.51 16.24
N MET A 42 -30.44 14.19 16.82
CA MET A 42 -30.25 13.06 17.74
C MET A 42 -30.28 13.48 19.22
N ASP A 43 -30.66 14.72 19.55
CA ASP A 43 -30.61 15.30 20.90
C ASP A 43 -29.20 15.31 21.54
N LEU A 44 -28.17 15.31 20.70
CA LEU A 44 -26.74 15.35 21.06
C LEU A 44 -26.08 16.70 20.71
N GLY A 45 -26.88 17.74 20.45
CA GLY A 45 -26.40 19.08 20.13
C GLY A 45 -25.48 19.64 21.21
N GLY A 46 -24.33 20.21 20.83
CA GLY A 46 -23.38 20.84 21.74
C GLY A 46 -22.52 19.90 22.59
N TRP A 47 -22.62 18.57 22.41
CA TRP A 47 -21.78 17.60 23.14
C TRP A 47 -20.30 17.63 22.75
N LEU A 48 -20.01 18.06 21.52
CA LEU A 48 -18.65 18.14 20.98
C LEU A 48 -18.33 19.59 20.61
N PRO A 49 -17.11 20.07 20.91
CA PRO A 49 -16.69 21.39 20.48
C PRO A 49 -16.52 21.45 18.95
N ASP A 50 -16.79 22.62 18.36
CA ASP A 50 -16.74 22.81 16.90
C ASP A 50 -15.39 22.41 16.29
N LEU A 51 -14.29 22.65 17.01
CA LEU A 51 -12.95 22.24 16.57
C LEU A 51 -12.82 20.71 16.42
N ALA A 52 -13.43 19.93 17.33
CA ALA A 52 -13.40 18.48 17.26
C ALA A 52 -14.28 17.96 16.11
N LEU A 53 -15.44 18.57 15.89
CA LEU A 53 -16.31 18.25 14.76
C LEU A 53 -15.65 18.61 13.42
N LEU A 54 -14.95 19.73 13.35
CA LEU A 54 -14.20 20.14 12.16
C LEU A 54 -13.05 19.15 11.86
N ALA A 55 -12.30 18.76 12.89
CA ALA A 55 -11.26 17.74 12.74
C ALA A 55 -11.84 16.40 12.26
N PHE A 56 -13.02 16.02 12.74
CA PHE A 56 -13.73 14.83 12.28
C PHE A 56 -14.23 14.96 10.84
N ALA A 57 -14.76 16.12 10.43
CA ALA A 57 -15.17 16.39 9.05
C ALA A 57 -13.99 16.27 8.06
N VAL A 58 -12.84 16.86 8.40
CA VAL A 58 -11.59 16.72 7.63
C VAL A 58 -11.10 15.27 7.63
N GLY A 59 -11.15 14.58 8.77
CA GLY A 59 -10.77 13.17 8.87
C GLY A 59 -11.65 12.25 8.03
N LEU A 60 -12.97 12.49 8.01
CA LEU A 60 -13.94 11.71 7.25
C LEU A 60 -13.73 11.90 5.74
N SER A 61 -13.56 13.14 5.27
CA SER A 61 -13.29 13.43 3.86
C SER A 61 -11.98 12.76 3.40
N ALA A 62 -10.92 12.85 4.22
CA ALA A 62 -9.65 12.20 3.93
C ALA A 62 -9.76 10.66 3.90
N LEU A 63 -10.52 10.07 4.83
CA LEU A 63 -10.79 8.63 4.86
C LEU A 63 -11.52 8.16 3.60
N GLU A 64 -12.61 8.84 3.22
CA GLU A 64 -13.40 8.49 2.03
C GLU A 64 -12.56 8.59 0.77
N PHE A 65 -11.88 9.72 0.58
CA PHE A 65 -11.03 9.96 -0.58
C PHE A 65 -9.91 8.91 -0.70
N CYS A 66 -9.19 8.67 0.40
CA CYS A 66 -8.11 7.68 0.43
C CYS A 66 -8.64 6.26 0.18
N LEU A 67 -9.78 5.87 0.75
CA LEU A 67 -10.40 4.57 0.48
C LEU A 67 -10.76 4.42 -0.99
N GLY A 68 -11.29 5.48 -1.62
CA GLY A 68 -11.57 5.52 -3.05
C GLY A 68 -10.32 5.33 -3.91
N ILE A 69 -9.23 6.05 -3.62
CA ILE A 69 -7.95 5.90 -4.32
C ILE A 69 -7.35 4.50 -4.08
N PHE A 70 -7.39 3.98 -2.86
CA PHE A 70 -6.85 2.66 -2.55
C PHE A 70 -7.62 1.56 -3.28
N MET A 71 -8.93 1.73 -3.43
CA MET A 71 -9.76 0.87 -4.26
C MET A 71 -9.36 0.95 -5.74
N LEU A 72 -9.20 2.16 -6.28
CA LEU A 72 -8.80 2.37 -7.68
C LEU A 72 -7.48 1.66 -8.01
N PHE A 73 -6.45 1.87 -7.19
CA PHE A 73 -5.11 1.31 -7.40
C PHE A 73 -4.95 -0.14 -6.89
N ALA A 74 -5.96 -0.69 -6.22
CA ALA A 74 -5.94 -1.99 -5.55
C ALA A 74 -4.80 -2.11 -4.52
N ILE A 75 -4.66 -1.08 -3.69
CA ILE A 75 -3.72 -0.98 -2.56
C ILE A 75 -4.26 -1.80 -1.39
N ARG A 76 -3.38 -2.51 -0.65
CA ARG A 76 -3.73 -3.32 0.54
C ARG A 76 -5.08 -4.08 0.45
N ARG A 77 -5.35 -4.67 -0.72
CA ARG A 77 -6.63 -5.25 -1.20
C ARG A 77 -7.59 -5.80 -0.14
N ARG A 78 -7.14 -6.65 0.79
CA ARG A 78 -7.97 -7.24 1.85
C ARG A 78 -8.42 -6.22 2.90
N LEU A 79 -7.50 -5.35 3.33
CA LEU A 79 -7.76 -4.35 4.35
C LEU A 79 -8.74 -3.32 3.79
N THR A 80 -8.41 -2.72 2.64
CA THR A 80 -9.25 -1.71 1.99
C THR A 80 -10.66 -2.22 1.70
N SER A 81 -10.82 -3.44 1.17
CA SER A 81 -12.15 -3.98 0.89
C SER A 81 -12.98 -4.24 2.15
N ARG A 82 -12.34 -4.62 3.27
CA ARG A 82 -13.04 -4.84 4.55
C ARG A 82 -13.44 -3.51 5.19
N THR A 83 -12.52 -2.54 5.21
CA THR A 83 -12.82 -1.18 5.70
C THR A 83 -13.95 -0.55 4.89
N MET A 84 -13.95 -0.72 3.56
CA MET A 84 -15.03 -0.24 2.68
C MET A 84 -16.40 -0.82 3.07
N VAL A 85 -16.48 -2.12 3.36
CA VAL A 85 -17.73 -2.75 3.83
C VAL A 85 -18.16 -2.18 5.18
N ILE A 86 -17.25 -1.98 6.12
CA ILE A 86 -17.56 -1.42 7.44
C ILE A 86 -18.12 0.00 7.32
N VAL A 87 -17.43 0.87 6.59
CA VAL A 87 -17.86 2.26 6.36
C VAL A 87 -19.24 2.28 5.70
N LEU A 88 -19.44 1.50 4.63
CA LEU A 88 -20.74 1.45 3.96
C LEU A 88 -21.84 0.83 4.83
N ALA A 89 -21.55 -0.14 5.69
CA ALA A 89 -22.54 -0.68 6.61
C ALA A 89 -23.01 0.38 7.60
N ILE A 90 -22.09 1.16 8.19
CA ILE A 90 -22.41 2.27 9.10
C ILE A 90 -23.23 3.35 8.36
N MET A 91 -22.77 3.78 7.18
CA MET A 91 -23.46 4.78 6.37
C MET A 91 -24.84 4.30 5.90
N THR A 92 -24.99 3.02 5.55
CA THR A 92 -26.29 2.45 5.15
C THR A 92 -27.27 2.50 6.30
N SER A 93 -26.85 2.10 7.51
CA SER A 93 -27.69 2.18 8.72
C SER A 93 -28.10 3.62 9.03
N LEU A 94 -27.18 4.58 8.94
CA LEU A 94 -27.48 5.99 9.12
C LEU A 94 -28.49 6.50 8.08
N THR A 95 -28.29 6.15 6.80
CA THR A 95 -29.21 6.58 5.73
C THR A 95 -30.57 5.91 5.79
N LEU A 96 -30.68 4.71 6.38
CA LEU A 96 -31.96 4.08 6.63
C LEU A 96 -32.74 4.84 7.69
N TRP A 97 -32.08 5.25 8.78
CA TRP A 97 -32.69 6.08 9.80
C TRP A 97 -33.21 7.40 9.20
N LEU A 98 -32.38 8.08 8.41
CA LEU A 98 -32.79 9.30 7.69
C LEU A 98 -34.01 9.09 6.79
N ALA A 99 -34.02 8.02 5.99
CA ALA A 99 -35.12 7.73 5.08
C ALA A 99 -36.45 7.42 5.81
N LEU A 100 -36.38 6.98 7.07
CA LEU A 100 -37.56 6.62 7.87
C LEU A 100 -38.08 7.78 8.72
N THR A 101 -37.20 8.61 9.26
CA THR A 101 -37.57 9.67 10.22
C THR A 101 -37.53 11.07 9.62
N ASP A 102 -36.94 11.23 8.44
CA ASP A 102 -36.78 12.49 7.69
C ASP A 102 -36.36 13.70 8.57
N PRO A 103 -35.32 13.56 9.42
CA PRO A 103 -35.02 14.59 10.41
C PRO A 103 -34.22 15.77 9.84
N ILE A 104 -33.67 15.61 8.63
CA ILE A 104 -32.86 16.57 7.88
C ILE A 104 -33.05 16.31 6.38
N SER A 105 -32.93 17.37 5.57
CA SER A 105 -33.28 17.37 4.14
C SER A 105 -32.43 16.45 3.26
N ASP A 106 -31.16 16.26 3.61
CA ASP A 106 -30.25 15.40 2.86
C ASP A 106 -29.10 14.87 3.74
N CYS A 107 -28.40 13.84 3.25
CA CYS A 107 -27.35 13.16 3.99
C CYS A 107 -25.97 13.87 3.97
N GLY A 108 -25.79 14.89 3.13
CA GLY A 108 -24.52 15.60 2.97
C GLY A 108 -23.41 14.78 2.31
N CYS A 109 -23.72 13.60 1.76
CA CYS A 109 -22.72 12.68 1.17
C CYS A 109 -21.86 13.34 0.09
N PHE A 110 -22.46 14.18 -0.76
CA PHE A 110 -21.79 14.86 -1.86
C PHE A 110 -21.84 16.38 -1.71
N GLY A 111 -22.10 16.89 -0.50
CA GLY A 111 -22.37 18.33 -0.29
C GLY A 111 -23.36 18.88 -1.31
N ASP A 112 -23.11 20.11 -1.77
CA ASP A 112 -23.96 20.79 -2.75
C ASP A 112 -23.71 20.34 -4.21
N ALA A 113 -22.70 19.49 -4.46
CA ALA A 113 -22.40 19.01 -5.80
C ALA A 113 -23.47 18.05 -6.34
N LEU A 114 -24.13 17.30 -5.45
CA LEU A 114 -25.23 16.41 -5.81
C LEU A 114 -26.15 16.22 -4.60
N VAL A 115 -27.26 16.95 -4.59
CA VAL A 115 -28.32 16.79 -3.58
C VAL A 115 -29.17 15.58 -3.95
N LEU A 116 -29.25 14.62 -3.04
CA LEU A 116 -30.05 13.39 -3.17
C LEU A 116 -31.07 13.35 -2.06
N THR A 117 -32.29 12.90 -2.38
CA THR A 117 -33.31 12.68 -1.34
C THR A 117 -32.86 11.58 -0.38
N ASN A 118 -33.44 11.54 0.83
CA ASN A 118 -33.09 10.55 1.84
C ASN A 118 -33.25 9.10 1.34
N TRP A 119 -34.33 8.82 0.59
CA TRP A 119 -34.55 7.51 -0.03
C TRP A 119 -33.56 7.21 -1.18
N GLN A 120 -33.23 8.18 -2.02
CA GLN A 120 -32.23 8.00 -3.08
C GLN A 120 -30.85 7.68 -2.47
N THR A 121 -30.48 8.36 -1.38
CA THR A 121 -29.23 8.14 -0.67
C THR A 121 -29.17 6.74 -0.06
N PHE A 122 -30.26 6.28 0.57
CA PHE A 122 -30.34 4.93 1.11
C PHE A 122 -30.15 3.86 0.03
N TRP A 123 -30.87 3.96 -1.09
CA TRP A 123 -30.75 2.99 -2.20
C TRP A 123 -29.36 2.99 -2.83
N LYS A 124 -28.75 4.17 -3.01
CA LYS A 124 -27.35 4.30 -3.43
C LYS A 124 -26.44 3.50 -2.49
N ASN A 125 -26.59 3.66 -1.18
CA ASN A 125 -25.76 2.97 -0.20
C ASN A 125 -25.95 1.44 -0.21
N ILE A 126 -27.16 0.94 -0.47
CA ILE A 126 -27.43 -0.50 -0.67
C ILE A 126 -26.67 -1.05 -1.89
N ILE A 127 -26.69 -0.34 -3.02
CA ILE A 127 -25.96 -0.72 -4.23
C ILE A 127 -24.45 -0.75 -3.95
N LEU A 128 -23.93 0.29 -3.30
CA LEU A 128 -22.51 0.38 -2.95
C LEU A 128 -22.10 -0.70 -1.96
N LEU A 129 -22.90 -0.97 -0.93
CA LEU A 129 -22.63 -2.03 0.05
C LEU A 129 -22.58 -3.41 -0.63
N THR A 130 -23.49 -3.66 -1.56
CA THR A 130 -23.49 -4.90 -2.37
C THR A 130 -22.21 -5.01 -3.20
N ALA A 131 -21.80 -3.92 -3.87
CA ALA A 131 -20.54 -3.87 -4.62
C ALA A 131 -19.32 -4.09 -3.71
N ALA A 132 -19.33 -3.52 -2.49
CA ALA A 132 -18.26 -3.67 -1.51
C ALA A 132 -18.14 -5.11 -1.01
N LEU A 133 -19.27 -5.79 -0.74
CA LEU A 133 -19.30 -7.21 -0.36
C LEU A 133 -18.73 -8.10 -1.47
N VAL A 134 -19.04 -7.82 -2.74
CA VAL A 134 -18.46 -8.54 -3.89
C VAL A 134 -16.95 -8.40 -3.93
N VAL A 135 -16.42 -7.19 -3.76
CA VAL A 135 -14.96 -6.96 -3.74
C VAL A 135 -14.32 -7.60 -2.51
N ALA A 136 -14.93 -7.50 -1.34
CA ALA A 136 -14.43 -8.09 -0.09
C ALA A 136 -14.40 -9.62 -0.10
N LYS A 137 -15.32 -10.25 -0.85
CA LYS A 137 -15.34 -11.71 -1.07
C LYS A 137 -14.18 -12.17 -1.96
N TRP A 138 -13.80 -11.39 -2.97
CA TRP A 138 -12.73 -11.74 -3.91
C TRP A 138 -11.68 -10.62 -4.06
N PRO A 139 -10.95 -10.26 -2.98
CA PRO A 139 -10.07 -9.11 -2.98
C PRO A 139 -8.89 -9.28 -3.94
N PHE A 140 -8.48 -10.52 -4.24
CA PHE A 140 -7.42 -10.80 -5.20
C PHE A 140 -7.84 -10.71 -6.67
N GLY A 141 -9.14 -10.55 -6.95
CA GLY A 141 -9.67 -10.31 -8.29
C GLY A 141 -9.39 -8.90 -8.81
N MET A 142 -9.05 -7.95 -7.94
CA MET A 142 -8.69 -6.58 -8.33
C MET A 142 -7.32 -6.53 -9.02
N ILE A 143 -7.27 -5.91 -10.20
CA ILE A 143 -6.05 -5.70 -10.98
C ILE A 143 -5.25 -4.55 -10.38
N ARG A 144 -3.97 -4.78 -10.06
CA ARG A 144 -3.12 -3.71 -9.53
C ARG A 144 -2.71 -2.74 -10.62
N PHE A 145 -2.79 -1.45 -10.32
CA PHE A 145 -2.18 -0.41 -11.14
C PHE A 145 -0.76 -0.09 -10.69
N ILE A 146 -0.45 -0.28 -9.40
CA ILE A 146 0.88 -0.07 -8.83
C ILE A 146 1.42 -1.33 -8.12
N SER A 147 2.74 -1.52 -8.16
CA SER A 147 3.47 -2.58 -7.49
C SER A 147 3.35 -2.49 -5.96
N LYS A 148 3.61 -3.61 -5.25
CA LYS A 148 3.53 -3.66 -3.79
C LYS A 148 4.54 -2.71 -3.11
N SER A 149 5.75 -2.60 -3.67
CA SER A 149 6.82 -1.79 -3.09
C SER A 149 6.53 -0.29 -3.15
N ASN A 150 5.72 0.16 -4.12
CA ASN A 150 5.46 1.58 -4.35
C ASN A 150 4.08 2.04 -3.85
N GLN A 151 3.30 1.15 -3.19
CA GLN A 151 1.98 1.52 -2.65
C GLN A 151 2.05 2.64 -1.61
N TRP A 152 3.13 2.71 -0.83
CA TRP A 152 3.30 3.73 0.20
C TRP A 152 3.34 5.15 -0.37
N ILE A 153 3.85 5.34 -1.59
CA ILE A 153 3.90 6.64 -2.27
C ILE A 153 2.48 7.13 -2.51
N VAL A 154 1.63 6.30 -3.14
CA VAL A 154 0.23 6.65 -3.42
C VAL A 154 -0.55 6.89 -2.13
N ILE A 155 -0.31 6.10 -1.08
CA ILE A 155 -0.94 6.28 0.24
C ILE A 155 -0.65 7.68 0.80
N ASN A 156 0.64 8.02 0.95
CA ASN A 156 1.03 9.28 1.57
C ASN A 156 0.66 10.48 0.69
N TYR A 157 0.84 10.35 -0.63
CA TYR A 157 0.51 11.42 -1.56
C TYR A 157 -0.99 11.73 -1.58
N SER A 158 -1.86 10.70 -1.58
CA SER A 158 -3.32 10.92 -1.55
C SER A 158 -3.78 11.55 -0.24
N LEU A 159 -3.20 11.12 0.89
CA LEU A 159 -3.50 11.70 2.20
C LEU A 159 -3.02 13.14 2.30
N LEU A 160 -1.79 13.43 1.88
CA LEU A 160 -1.25 14.79 1.91
C LEU A 160 -2.04 15.71 0.98
N PHE A 161 -2.35 15.25 -0.24
CA PHE A 161 -3.15 16.01 -1.20
C PHE A 161 -4.49 16.43 -0.62
N ILE A 162 -5.27 15.48 -0.09
CA ILE A 162 -6.62 15.80 0.39
C ILE A 162 -6.59 16.70 1.63
N LEU A 163 -5.59 16.55 2.52
CA LEU A 163 -5.41 17.43 3.67
C LEU A 163 -4.98 18.85 3.26
N ILE A 164 -4.14 19.00 2.23
CA ILE A 164 -3.79 20.31 1.66
C ILE A 164 -5.03 20.98 1.07
N ILE A 165 -5.86 20.25 0.32
CA ILE A 165 -7.10 20.79 -0.24
C ILE A 165 -8.05 21.26 0.88
N SER A 166 -8.23 20.45 1.93
CA SER A 166 -9.05 20.85 3.08
C SER A 166 -8.49 22.05 3.84
N GLY A 167 -7.18 22.07 4.09
CA GLY A 167 -6.52 23.20 4.75
C GLY A 167 -6.64 24.48 3.92
N TRP A 168 -6.44 24.39 2.60
CA TRP A 168 -6.61 25.51 1.70
C TRP A 168 -8.05 26.03 1.69
N SER A 169 -9.04 25.13 1.64
CA SER A 169 -10.46 25.51 1.61
C SER A 169 -10.98 26.09 2.93
N LEU A 170 -10.23 25.91 4.03
CA LEU A 170 -10.48 26.57 5.31
C LEU A 170 -9.78 27.93 5.41
N TYR A 171 -8.63 28.09 4.77
CA TYR A 171 -7.85 29.32 4.80
C TYR A 171 -8.33 30.34 3.74
N ASP A 172 -8.64 29.87 2.55
CA ASP A 172 -9.08 30.69 1.42
C ASP A 172 -10.30 30.02 0.73
N ARG A 173 -10.74 30.59 -0.39
CA ARG A 173 -11.83 30.05 -1.19
C ARG A 173 -11.49 28.67 -1.73
N PRO A 174 -12.49 27.77 -1.82
CA PRO A 174 -12.29 26.47 -2.40
C PRO A 174 -12.00 26.58 -3.90
N GLN A 175 -11.16 25.69 -4.41
CA GLN A 175 -10.87 25.60 -5.85
C GLN A 175 -12.10 25.22 -6.67
N PHE A 176 -13.02 24.48 -6.06
CA PHE A 176 -14.31 24.11 -6.64
C PHE A 176 -15.41 24.57 -5.69
N ASP A 177 -16.21 25.52 -6.16
CA ASP A 177 -17.38 25.99 -5.44
C ASP A 177 -18.63 25.35 -6.05
N PHE A 178 -19.21 24.37 -5.34
CA PHE A 178 -20.43 23.68 -5.76
C PHE A 178 -21.71 24.32 -5.21
N ARG A 179 -21.59 25.41 -4.44
CA ARG A 179 -22.72 26.09 -3.80
C ARG A 179 -23.49 26.92 -4.83
N PRO A 180 -24.79 27.21 -4.59
CA PRO A 180 -25.60 28.01 -5.52
C PRO A 180 -24.99 29.36 -5.89
N TYR A 181 -24.33 30.02 -4.94
CA TYR A 181 -23.76 31.37 -5.09
C TYR A 181 -22.30 31.37 -5.62
N HIS A 182 -21.91 30.41 -6.45
CA HIS A 182 -20.57 30.37 -7.02
C HIS A 182 -20.36 31.51 -8.04
N GLU A 183 -19.10 31.81 -8.39
CA GLU A 183 -18.80 32.79 -9.44
C GLU A 183 -19.42 32.34 -10.78
N GLY A 184 -20.00 33.29 -11.51
CA GLY A 184 -20.69 33.04 -12.77
C GLY A 184 -22.19 32.78 -12.63
N THR A 185 -22.72 32.65 -11.41
CA THR A 185 -24.16 32.52 -11.16
C THR A 185 -24.90 33.84 -11.40
N ASP A 186 -26.02 33.79 -12.11
CA ASP A 186 -26.98 34.89 -12.21
C ASP A 186 -28.04 34.77 -11.11
N LEU A 187 -27.94 35.64 -10.09
CA LEU A 187 -28.86 35.63 -8.95
C LEU A 187 -30.22 36.22 -9.33
N ARG A 188 -30.25 37.17 -10.28
CA ARG A 188 -31.48 37.79 -10.77
C ARG A 188 -32.33 36.77 -11.55
N GLU A 189 -31.71 35.97 -12.41
CA GLU A 189 -32.41 34.88 -13.10
C GLU A 189 -33.02 33.88 -12.10
N GLY A 190 -32.23 33.47 -11.10
CA GLY A 190 -32.70 32.56 -10.05
C GLY A 190 -33.81 33.14 -9.17
N TRP A 191 -33.76 34.44 -8.88
CA TRP A 191 -34.82 35.17 -8.17
C TRP A 191 -36.11 35.24 -8.99
N ASN A 192 -36.02 35.58 -10.28
CA ASN A 192 -37.18 35.64 -11.17
C ASN A 192 -37.88 34.27 -11.29
N LEU A 193 -37.11 33.18 -11.39
CA LEU A 193 -37.67 31.83 -11.41
C LEU A 193 -38.46 31.50 -10.14
N MET A 194 -37.98 31.96 -8.98
CA MET A 194 -38.68 31.80 -7.70
C MET A 194 -39.99 32.58 -7.67
N MET A 195 -39.97 33.83 -8.14
CA MET A 195 -41.15 34.70 -8.23
C MET A 195 -42.21 34.15 -9.20
N GLU A 196 -41.80 33.38 -10.20
CA GLU A 196 -42.69 32.64 -11.11
C GLU A 196 -43.27 31.35 -10.49
N GLY A 197 -42.89 31.00 -9.27
CA GLY A 197 -43.35 29.81 -8.54
C GLY A 197 -42.57 28.53 -8.84
N ASN A 198 -41.40 28.63 -9.48
CA ASN A 198 -40.52 27.48 -9.69
C ASN A 198 -39.61 27.23 -8.48
N GLU A 199 -39.11 26.00 -8.32
CA GLU A 199 -38.09 25.69 -7.32
C GLU A 199 -36.80 26.47 -7.61
N SER A 200 -36.30 27.19 -6.61
CA SER A 200 -35.09 27.99 -6.71
C SER A 200 -34.27 27.88 -5.42
N PRO A 201 -32.93 27.74 -5.50
CA PRO A 201 -32.07 27.70 -4.32
C PRO A 201 -31.92 29.06 -3.62
N TYR A 202 -32.54 30.12 -4.17
CA TYR A 202 -32.51 31.48 -3.65
C TYR A 202 -33.82 31.87 -2.94
N ALA A 203 -34.64 30.90 -2.57
CA ALA A 203 -35.96 31.13 -1.96
C ALA A 203 -35.91 31.96 -0.67
N ASP A 204 -34.80 31.89 0.08
CA ASP A 204 -34.60 32.61 1.34
C ASP A 204 -33.67 33.83 1.19
N PHE A 205 -33.32 34.22 -0.04
CA PHE A 205 -32.36 35.31 -0.32
C PHE A 205 -33.03 36.69 -0.25
N PHE A 206 -33.32 37.16 0.96
CA PHE A 206 -33.86 38.50 1.21
C PHE A 206 -32.80 39.42 1.83
N ILE A 207 -32.77 40.68 1.39
CA ILE A 207 -31.87 41.72 1.87
C ILE A 207 -32.73 42.86 2.45
N GLU A 208 -32.85 42.89 3.77
CA GLU A 208 -33.57 43.96 4.47
C GLU A 208 -32.56 44.95 5.07
N LYS A 209 -32.72 46.25 4.87
CA LYS A 209 -31.82 47.21 5.53
C LYS A 209 -31.99 47.19 7.05
N ALA A 210 -30.89 47.30 7.78
CA ALA A 210 -30.92 47.23 9.24
C ALA A 210 -31.47 48.51 9.92
N ASP A 211 -31.56 49.64 9.22
CA ASP A 211 -32.01 50.92 9.75
C ASP A 211 -33.53 51.12 9.67
N ASP A 212 -34.14 50.83 8.52
CA ASP A 212 -35.57 51.04 8.26
C ASP A 212 -36.36 49.76 7.93
N GLY A 213 -35.69 48.63 7.75
CA GLY A 213 -36.31 47.35 7.39
C GLY A 213 -36.80 47.28 5.93
N GLU A 214 -36.37 48.19 5.07
CA GLU A 214 -36.72 48.17 3.65
C GLU A 214 -36.07 46.97 2.95
N ASP A 215 -36.88 46.16 2.26
CA ASP A 215 -36.39 45.10 1.38
C ASP A 215 -35.81 45.71 0.09
N ILE A 216 -34.49 45.59 -0.06
CA ILE A 216 -33.74 46.10 -1.21
C ILE A 216 -33.25 44.99 -2.14
N THR A 217 -33.80 43.78 -2.03
CA THR A 217 -33.34 42.62 -2.80
C THR A 217 -33.41 42.88 -4.30
N GLU A 218 -34.57 43.34 -4.80
CA GLU A 218 -34.74 43.65 -6.23
C GLU A 218 -33.88 44.84 -6.67
N GLN A 219 -33.64 45.82 -5.80
CA GLN A 219 -32.76 46.95 -6.09
C GLN A 219 -31.32 46.48 -6.30
N VAL A 220 -30.83 45.58 -5.44
CA VAL A 220 -29.48 45.01 -5.53
C VAL A 220 -29.33 44.12 -6.76
N LEU A 221 -30.33 43.27 -7.04
CA LEU A 221 -30.28 42.32 -8.16
C LEU A 221 -30.49 42.98 -9.53
N ASN A 222 -31.26 44.05 -9.61
CA ASN A 222 -31.51 44.78 -10.86
C ASN A 222 -30.53 45.94 -11.11
N ASN A 223 -29.52 46.12 -10.24
CA ASN A 223 -28.49 47.12 -10.44
C ASN A 223 -27.60 46.76 -11.66
N GLU A 224 -27.58 47.64 -12.67
CA GLU A 224 -26.75 47.46 -13.88
C GLU A 224 -25.25 47.74 -13.65
N GLY A 225 -24.93 48.49 -12.58
CA GLY A 225 -23.57 48.78 -12.14
C GLY A 225 -22.96 47.67 -11.28
N TYR A 226 -21.95 48.03 -10.50
CA TYR A 226 -21.26 47.11 -9.59
C TYR A 226 -21.82 47.23 -8.17
N THR A 227 -22.03 46.07 -7.53
CA THR A 227 -22.43 45.99 -6.12
C THR A 227 -21.46 45.10 -5.36
N PHE A 228 -20.79 45.66 -4.37
CA PHE A 228 -20.04 44.92 -3.37
C PHE A 228 -20.95 44.45 -2.24
N LEU A 229 -20.88 43.17 -1.90
CA LEU A 229 -21.57 42.58 -0.77
C LEU A 229 -20.53 42.00 0.20
N LEU A 230 -20.35 42.65 1.34
CA LEU A 230 -19.57 42.12 2.46
C LEU A 230 -20.46 41.15 3.24
N ILE A 231 -20.16 39.87 3.16
CA ILE A 231 -20.92 38.80 3.80
C ILE A 231 -20.28 38.45 5.14
N ALA A 232 -20.97 38.77 6.23
CA ALA A 232 -20.53 38.48 7.58
C ALA A 232 -21.67 37.78 8.34
N PRO A 233 -21.81 36.44 8.22
CA PRO A 233 -22.96 35.72 8.79
C PRO A 233 -23.21 36.06 10.26
N TRP A 234 -22.15 36.20 11.05
CA TRP A 234 -22.21 36.60 12.46
C TRP A 234 -21.05 37.55 12.77
N LEU A 235 -21.35 38.83 12.95
CA LEU A 235 -20.36 39.87 13.25
C LEU A 235 -19.61 39.62 14.56
N GLU A 236 -20.27 38.99 15.55
CA GLU A 236 -19.69 38.67 16.85
C GLU A 236 -18.56 37.62 16.77
N LYS A 237 -18.45 36.94 15.63
CA LYS A 237 -17.43 35.91 15.33
C LYS A 237 -16.64 36.23 14.06
N ALA A 238 -16.80 37.44 13.53
CA ALA A 238 -16.12 37.84 12.31
C ALA A 238 -14.64 38.14 12.61
N ASP A 239 -13.77 37.77 11.67
CA ASP A 239 -12.34 38.06 11.75
C ASP A 239 -12.11 39.57 11.54
N ASP A 240 -11.36 40.18 12.44
CA ASP A 240 -11.08 41.62 12.50
C ASP A 240 -9.64 41.95 12.08
N SER A 241 -8.91 41.02 11.46
CA SER A 241 -7.51 41.23 11.12
C SER A 241 -7.30 42.06 9.85
N GLN A 242 -8.31 42.18 8.99
CA GLN A 242 -8.23 42.83 7.66
C GLN A 242 -9.21 44.01 7.52
N LEU A 243 -9.55 44.68 8.63
CA LEU A 243 -10.53 45.78 8.63
C LEU A 243 -10.12 46.95 7.74
N ASP A 244 -8.83 47.31 7.75
CA ASP A 244 -8.31 48.41 6.94
C ASP A 244 -8.56 48.17 5.44
N LEU A 245 -8.40 46.94 4.97
CA LEU A 245 -8.69 46.56 3.58
C LEU A 245 -10.20 46.64 3.29
N ILE A 246 -11.06 46.20 4.22
CA ILE A 246 -12.51 46.30 4.03
C ILE A 246 -12.94 47.76 3.87
N ASN A 247 -12.41 48.64 4.73
CA ASN A 247 -12.70 50.07 4.67
C ASN A 247 -12.16 50.70 3.37
N GLN A 248 -10.97 50.32 2.91
CA GLN A 248 -10.43 50.76 1.61
C GLN A 248 -11.32 50.32 0.43
N VAL A 249 -11.86 49.10 0.46
CA VAL A 249 -12.79 48.63 -0.58
C VAL A 249 -14.09 49.43 -0.54
N TYR A 250 -14.58 49.81 0.65
CA TYR A 250 -15.76 50.66 0.80
C TYR A 250 -15.51 52.07 0.26
N GLU A 251 -14.41 52.72 0.65
CA GLU A 251 -14.00 54.04 0.15
C GLU A 251 -13.86 54.03 -1.38
N TYR A 252 -13.22 52.98 -1.94
CA TYR A 252 -13.11 52.80 -3.38
C TYR A 252 -14.48 52.65 -4.07
N ALA A 253 -15.44 51.96 -3.43
CA ALA A 253 -16.79 51.83 -3.96
C ALA A 253 -17.52 53.18 -3.97
N GLU A 254 -17.39 53.99 -2.91
CA GLU A 254 -17.95 55.35 -2.86
C GLU A 254 -17.33 56.27 -3.92
N ASP A 255 -16.00 56.25 -4.09
CA ASP A 255 -15.29 57.10 -5.05
C ASP A 255 -15.68 56.84 -6.52
N ASN A 256 -16.20 55.64 -6.82
CA ASN A 256 -16.60 55.22 -8.16
C ASN A 256 -18.13 55.04 -8.33
N ASP A 257 -18.93 55.51 -7.37
CA ASP A 257 -20.40 55.39 -7.38
C ASP A 257 -20.91 53.93 -7.47
N TYR A 258 -20.19 52.98 -6.85
CA TYR A 258 -20.60 51.58 -6.74
C TYR A 258 -21.37 51.32 -5.43
N LEU A 259 -22.34 50.41 -5.47
CA LEU A 259 -23.08 50.04 -4.26
C LEU A 259 -22.23 49.15 -3.35
N PHE A 260 -22.33 49.35 -2.04
CA PHE A 260 -21.68 48.50 -1.05
C PHE A 260 -22.64 48.23 0.12
N TYR A 261 -22.84 46.96 0.48
CA TYR A 261 -23.65 46.56 1.63
C TYR A 261 -22.97 45.45 2.44
N CYS A 262 -23.08 45.52 3.77
CA CYS A 262 -22.70 44.42 4.65
C CYS A 262 -23.93 43.57 5.02
N LEU A 263 -23.97 42.31 4.59
CA LEU A 263 -25.04 41.37 4.89
C LEU A 263 -24.70 40.53 6.12
N THR A 264 -25.58 40.51 7.12
CA THR A 264 -25.39 39.77 8.38
C THR A 264 -26.68 39.18 8.94
N ALA A 265 -26.58 38.10 9.74
CA ALA A 265 -27.70 37.64 10.56
C ALA A 265 -27.64 38.18 12.00
N SER A 266 -26.61 38.96 12.33
CA SER A 266 -26.47 39.61 13.63
C SER A 266 -27.52 40.71 13.83
N GLY A 267 -28.01 40.82 15.06
CA GLY A 267 -28.92 41.88 15.46
C GLY A 267 -28.21 43.23 15.65
N GLU A 268 -28.98 44.25 15.99
CA GLU A 268 -28.51 45.63 16.20
C GLU A 268 -27.33 45.74 17.19
N SER A 269 -27.33 44.91 18.24
CA SER A 269 -26.23 44.84 19.22
C SER A 269 -24.91 44.36 18.61
N GLY A 270 -24.98 43.37 17.70
CA GLY A 270 -23.80 42.84 17.02
C GLY A 270 -23.25 43.84 16.00
N ILE A 271 -24.15 44.52 15.29
CA ILE A 271 -23.81 45.60 14.35
C ILE A 271 -23.14 46.76 15.10
N SER A 272 -23.71 47.20 16.22
CA SER A 272 -23.16 48.31 17.02
C SER A 272 -21.78 47.97 17.56
N LEU A 273 -21.61 46.77 18.10
CA LEU A 273 -20.30 46.29 18.58
C LEU A 273 -19.27 46.25 17.44
N TRP A 274 -19.66 45.77 16.26
CA TRP A 274 -18.78 45.75 15.10
C TRP A 274 -18.39 47.16 14.67
N ARG A 275 -19.33 48.11 14.60
CA ARG A 275 -19.00 49.52 14.32
C ARG A 275 -18.03 50.10 15.33
N ASP A 276 -18.25 49.84 16.62
CA ASP A 276 -17.38 50.33 17.70
C ASP A 276 -15.94 49.79 17.59
N ILE A 277 -15.78 48.54 17.16
CA ILE A 277 -14.47 47.89 16.99
C ILE A 277 -13.79 48.36 15.70
N THR A 278 -14.54 48.47 14.62
CA THR A 278 -13.99 48.55 13.26
C THR A 278 -14.02 49.94 12.64
N GLY A 279 -14.82 50.86 13.19
CA GLY A 279 -15.10 52.15 12.56
C GLY A 279 -15.89 52.03 11.26
N ALA A 280 -16.62 50.93 11.06
CA ALA A 280 -17.37 50.68 9.83
C ALA A 280 -18.50 51.70 9.59
N ASP A 281 -18.36 52.48 8.52
CA ASP A 281 -19.35 53.47 8.09
C ASP A 281 -20.28 52.95 6.97
N TYR A 282 -20.00 51.76 6.42
CA TYR A 282 -20.83 51.13 5.39
C TYR A 282 -22.22 50.71 5.92
N PRO A 283 -23.24 50.66 5.04
CA PRO A 283 -24.60 50.26 5.41
C PRO A 283 -24.69 48.75 5.69
N PHE A 284 -25.49 48.38 6.69
CA PHE A 284 -25.74 47.00 7.09
C PHE A 284 -27.14 46.57 6.66
N CYS A 285 -27.25 45.33 6.21
CA CYS A 285 -28.50 44.67 5.88
C CYS A 285 -28.59 43.31 6.56
N GLN A 286 -29.80 42.91 6.90
CA GLN A 286 -30.13 41.62 7.49
C GLN A 286 -30.55 40.61 6.42
N THR A 287 -30.03 39.40 6.57
CA THR A 287 -30.31 38.23 5.73
C THR A 287 -30.19 36.96 6.58
N ASP A 288 -30.86 35.88 6.19
CA ASP A 288 -30.77 34.59 6.89
C ASP A 288 -29.32 34.06 6.99
N GLY A 289 -28.94 33.60 8.18
CA GLY A 289 -27.57 33.14 8.45
C GLY A 289 -27.18 31.85 7.71
N THR A 290 -28.14 31.00 7.34
CA THR A 290 -27.91 29.80 6.52
C THR A 290 -27.61 30.19 5.08
N VAL A 291 -28.35 31.19 4.56
CA VAL A 291 -28.10 31.79 3.24
C VAL A 291 -26.69 32.38 3.19
N LEU A 292 -26.32 33.23 4.17
CA LEU A 292 -25.00 33.87 4.20
C LEU A 292 -23.84 32.86 4.28
N LYS A 293 -23.99 31.80 5.08
CA LYS A 293 -23.01 30.70 5.14
C LYS A 293 -22.90 29.95 3.80
N THR A 294 -23.97 29.90 3.02
CA THR A 294 -24.00 29.26 1.70
C THR A 294 -23.39 30.18 0.64
N MET A 295 -23.56 31.50 0.78
CA MET A 295 -22.92 32.49 -0.08
C MET A 295 -21.40 32.42 0.02
N ILE A 296 -20.84 32.43 1.23
CA ILE A 296 -19.39 32.29 1.44
C ILE A 296 -19.08 31.65 2.79
N ARG A 297 -17.99 30.87 2.88
CA ARG A 297 -17.57 30.22 4.13
C ARG A 297 -16.69 31.13 5.01
N SER A 298 -16.20 32.22 4.42
CA SER A 298 -15.39 33.23 5.09
C SER A 298 -16.28 34.15 5.94
N ASN A 299 -15.80 34.58 7.10
CA ASN A 299 -16.51 35.52 7.97
C ASN A 299 -15.53 36.61 8.46
N PRO A 300 -15.49 37.80 7.85
CA PRO A 300 -16.30 38.24 6.71
C PRO A 300 -15.76 37.70 5.37
N GLY A 301 -16.52 37.80 4.29
CA GLY A 301 -16.06 37.52 2.93
C GLY A 301 -16.71 38.48 1.94
N LEU A 302 -16.05 38.76 0.81
CA LEU A 302 -16.52 39.78 -0.12
C LEU A 302 -17.06 39.14 -1.41
N LEU A 303 -18.19 39.62 -1.90
CA LEU A 303 -18.78 39.29 -3.19
C LEU A 303 -18.86 40.56 -4.04
N LEU A 304 -18.63 40.42 -5.34
CA LEU A 304 -18.87 41.47 -6.31
C LEU A 304 -19.90 40.99 -7.32
N LEU A 305 -20.98 41.75 -7.44
CA LEU A 305 -22.05 41.57 -8.41
C LEU A 305 -21.93 42.58 -9.55
N LYS A 306 -22.37 42.17 -10.73
CA LYS A 306 -22.63 43.06 -11.86
C LYS A 306 -23.86 42.56 -12.60
N ASP A 307 -24.87 43.41 -12.79
CA ASP A 307 -26.12 43.05 -13.48
C ASP A 307 -26.77 41.77 -12.90
N GLY A 308 -26.84 41.69 -11.56
CA GLY A 308 -27.39 40.53 -10.83
C GLY A 308 -26.49 39.28 -10.82
N LYS A 309 -25.34 39.30 -11.50
CA LYS A 309 -24.43 38.16 -11.62
C LYS A 309 -23.25 38.23 -10.67
N VAL A 310 -22.93 37.13 -9.99
CA VAL A 310 -21.71 37.01 -9.17
C VAL A 310 -20.50 36.96 -10.10
N ILE A 311 -19.70 38.03 -10.13
CA ILE A 311 -18.51 38.08 -10.97
C ILE A 311 -17.22 37.73 -10.22
N ARG A 312 -17.12 38.04 -8.92
CA ARG A 312 -15.95 37.69 -8.08
C ARG A 312 -16.34 37.44 -6.63
N LYS A 313 -15.52 36.65 -5.94
CA LYS A 313 -15.60 36.39 -4.50
C LYS A 313 -14.21 36.54 -3.87
N TRP A 314 -14.13 36.85 -2.58
CA TRP A 314 -12.87 36.86 -1.83
C TRP A 314 -13.07 36.36 -0.40
N SER A 315 -12.09 35.59 0.09
CA SER A 315 -11.96 35.30 1.52
C SER A 315 -11.40 36.53 2.24
N HIS A 316 -11.64 36.65 3.54
CA HIS A 316 -11.00 37.67 4.39
C HIS A 316 -9.48 37.69 4.20
N ASN A 317 -8.85 36.52 4.02
CA ASN A 317 -7.39 36.39 3.85
C ASN A 317 -6.84 36.92 2.51
N ARG A 318 -7.70 37.26 1.54
CA ARG A 318 -7.30 37.72 0.20
C ARG A 318 -8.27 38.76 -0.34
N LEU A 319 -8.67 39.71 0.50
CA LEU A 319 -9.41 40.88 0.02
C LEU A 319 -8.53 41.67 -0.98
N PRO A 320 -9.12 42.29 -2.02
CA PRO A 320 -8.37 43.11 -2.94
C PRO A 320 -7.80 44.35 -2.23
N ASP A 321 -6.57 44.70 -2.55
CA ASP A 321 -5.88 45.85 -1.98
C ASP A 321 -5.94 47.10 -2.89
N GLU A 322 -5.31 48.20 -2.44
CA GLU A 322 -5.21 49.45 -3.19
C GLU A 322 -4.56 49.31 -4.59
N TYR A 323 -3.70 48.30 -4.79
CA TYR A 323 -3.06 48.04 -6.08
C TYR A 323 -3.97 47.28 -7.02
N ASP A 324 -4.73 46.33 -6.48
CA ASP A 324 -5.75 45.59 -7.20
C ASP A 324 -6.90 46.50 -7.65
N LEU A 325 -7.26 47.50 -6.83
CA LEU A 325 -8.34 48.48 -7.06
C LEU A 325 -7.81 49.86 -7.48
N ALA A 326 -6.75 49.90 -8.27
CA ALA A 326 -6.12 51.18 -8.67
C ALA A 326 -6.90 52.00 -9.72
N ARG A 327 -7.95 51.45 -10.35
CA ARG A 327 -8.76 52.06 -11.42
C ARG A 327 -10.22 51.61 -11.33
N PRO A 328 -11.17 52.26 -12.02
CA PRO A 328 -12.55 51.80 -12.10
C PRO A 328 -12.67 50.35 -12.58
N LEU A 329 -13.64 49.60 -12.05
CA LEU A 329 -13.84 48.16 -12.33
C LEU A 329 -14.10 47.87 -13.81
N GLU A 330 -14.64 48.81 -14.57
CA GLU A 330 -14.85 48.68 -16.02
C GLU A 330 -13.53 48.51 -16.78
N GLU A 331 -12.44 49.08 -16.27
CA GLU A 331 -11.10 49.00 -16.86
C GLU A 331 -10.27 47.82 -16.35
N LEU A 332 -10.66 47.22 -15.22
CA LEU A 332 -9.91 46.15 -14.56
C LEU A 332 -10.39 44.76 -14.98
N GLU A 333 -9.47 43.79 -15.02
CA GLU A 333 -9.85 42.38 -15.19
C GLU A 333 -10.76 41.87 -14.06
N LEU A 334 -10.67 42.48 -12.87
CA LEU A 334 -11.50 42.13 -11.71
C LEU A 334 -12.99 42.41 -11.96
N GLY A 335 -13.32 43.50 -12.66
CA GLY A 335 -14.70 43.88 -12.98
C GLY A 335 -15.27 43.18 -14.22
N GLN A 336 -14.49 42.35 -14.90
CA GLN A 336 -14.97 41.53 -16.02
C GLN A 336 -15.46 40.17 -15.52
N ALA A 337 -16.50 39.63 -16.18
CA ALA A 337 -17.02 38.30 -15.87
C ALA A 337 -15.87 37.27 -15.87
N ALA A 338 -15.79 36.46 -14.83
CA ALA A 338 -14.77 35.41 -14.75
C ALA A 338 -14.88 34.52 -15.99
N GLY A 339 -13.78 34.35 -16.73
CA GLY A 339 -13.69 33.31 -17.75
C GLY A 339 -13.93 31.93 -17.12
N ASN A 340 -14.14 30.88 -17.92
CA ASN A 340 -14.42 29.54 -17.39
C ASN A 340 -13.25 29.00 -16.51
N THR A 341 -13.31 29.28 -15.21
CA THR A 341 -12.32 28.91 -14.19
C THR A 341 -12.38 27.41 -13.88
N MET A 342 -13.52 26.77 -14.10
CA MET A 342 -13.71 25.33 -13.90
C MET A 342 -12.71 24.52 -14.73
N GLY A 343 -12.50 24.90 -16.01
CA GLY A 343 -11.52 24.24 -16.87
C GLY A 343 -10.08 24.34 -16.33
N ARG A 344 -9.72 25.51 -15.78
CA ARG A 344 -8.41 25.73 -15.15
C ARG A 344 -8.25 24.91 -13.87
N HIS A 345 -9.22 24.90 -12.98
CA HIS A 345 -9.16 24.11 -11.75
C HIS A 345 -9.14 22.60 -12.03
N ILE A 346 -9.88 22.13 -13.03
CA ILE A 346 -9.78 20.74 -13.51
C ILE A 346 -8.36 20.47 -14.01
N ALA A 347 -7.78 21.38 -14.81
CA ALA A 347 -6.40 21.23 -15.29
C ALA A 347 -5.38 21.23 -14.14
N GLU A 348 -5.57 22.06 -13.11
CA GLU A 348 -4.74 22.10 -11.90
C GLU A 348 -4.80 20.77 -11.16
N VAL A 349 -5.98 20.22 -10.86
CA VAL A 349 -6.12 18.89 -10.24
C VAL A 349 -5.54 17.79 -11.13
N MET A 350 -5.76 17.87 -12.44
CA MET A 350 -5.18 16.92 -13.39
C MET A 350 -3.65 16.97 -13.37
N LEU A 351 -3.05 18.16 -13.28
CA LEU A 351 -1.60 18.35 -13.30
C LEU A 351 -0.94 18.07 -11.94
N TRP A 352 -1.61 18.42 -10.84
CA TRP A 352 -1.08 18.32 -9.48
C TRP A 352 -1.42 17.04 -8.75
N PHE A 353 -2.36 16.24 -9.24
CA PHE A 353 -2.76 14.99 -8.59
C PHE A 353 -2.82 13.81 -9.56
N VAL A 354 -3.57 13.94 -10.67
CA VAL A 354 -3.80 12.80 -11.59
C VAL A 354 -2.53 12.47 -12.39
N LEU A 355 -1.87 13.48 -12.95
CA LEU A 355 -0.68 13.32 -13.79
C LEU A 355 0.49 12.71 -13.01
N PRO A 356 0.85 13.15 -11.78
CA PRO A 356 1.91 12.51 -11.01
C PRO A 356 1.60 11.05 -10.67
N LEU A 357 0.34 10.72 -10.34
CA LEU A 357 -0.07 9.34 -10.10
C LEU A 357 -0.07 8.48 -11.37
N LEU A 358 -0.46 9.04 -12.51
CA LEU A 358 -0.38 8.37 -13.81
C LEU A 358 1.08 8.13 -14.20
N LEU A 359 1.93 9.15 -14.09
CA LEU A 359 3.37 9.02 -14.33
C LEU A 359 4.00 8.01 -13.39
N LEU A 360 3.64 8.01 -12.11
CA LEU A 360 4.09 7.00 -11.14
C LEU A 360 3.63 5.58 -11.56
N SER A 361 2.37 5.41 -11.96
CA SER A 361 1.83 4.14 -12.42
C SER A 361 2.52 3.65 -13.70
N ILE A 362 2.75 4.55 -14.66
CA ILE A 362 3.46 4.26 -15.92
C ILE A 362 4.92 3.93 -15.64
N THR A 363 5.63 4.74 -14.86
CA THR A 363 7.04 4.51 -14.52
C THR A 363 7.23 3.25 -13.69
N ASP A 364 6.36 2.97 -12.71
CA ASP A 364 6.36 1.72 -11.95
C ASP A 364 6.11 0.52 -12.88
N ARG A 365 5.15 0.62 -13.80
CA ARG A 365 4.92 -0.44 -14.79
C ARG A 365 6.05 -0.58 -15.78
N LEU A 366 6.66 0.50 -16.26
CA LEU A 366 7.83 0.49 -17.13
C LEU A 366 9.06 -0.04 -16.39
N TRP A 367 9.18 0.20 -15.08
CA TRP A 367 10.24 -0.34 -14.25
C TRP A 367 10.02 -1.81 -13.95
N MET A 368 8.80 -2.23 -13.65
CA MET A 368 8.43 -3.64 -13.51
C MET A 368 8.54 -4.38 -14.84
N TRP A 369 8.19 -3.73 -15.95
CA TRP A 369 8.33 -4.23 -17.30
C TRP A 369 9.79 -4.23 -17.75
N SER A 370 10.63 -3.28 -17.33
CA SER A 370 12.07 -3.27 -17.61
C SER A 370 12.84 -4.21 -16.69
N LYS A 371 12.39 -4.45 -15.45
CA LYS A 371 12.83 -5.57 -14.61
C LYS A 371 12.38 -6.88 -15.22
N TRP A 372 11.16 -6.96 -15.73
CA TRP A 372 10.66 -8.14 -16.43
C TRP A 372 11.40 -8.33 -17.75
N ILE A 373 11.71 -7.29 -18.53
CA ILE A 373 12.54 -7.33 -19.73
C ILE A 373 13.98 -7.59 -19.37
N ARG A 374 14.57 -7.04 -18.32
CA ARG A 374 15.93 -7.39 -17.88
C ARG A 374 15.96 -8.83 -17.38
N LYS A 375 14.91 -9.30 -16.71
CA LYS A 375 14.71 -10.71 -16.41
C LYS A 375 14.47 -11.52 -17.68
N ARG A 376 13.85 -10.95 -18.73
CA ARG A 376 13.55 -11.58 -20.02
C ARG A 376 14.65 -11.42 -21.08
N LYS A 377 15.61 -10.50 -20.93
CA LYS A 377 16.82 -10.24 -21.72
C LYS A 377 17.98 -10.94 -21.05
N ASN A 378 18.00 -11.02 -19.72
CA ASN A 378 18.72 -12.10 -19.05
C ASN A 378 18.11 -13.42 -19.53
N SER A 379 16.78 -13.64 -19.48
CA SER A 379 16.17 -14.88 -20.03
C SER A 379 16.34 -15.09 -21.54
N ASN A 380 16.46 -14.03 -22.37
CA ASN A 380 16.57 -14.14 -23.83
C ASN A 380 18.01 -14.09 -24.33
N SER A 381 18.95 -13.49 -23.59
CA SER A 381 20.38 -13.76 -23.78
C SER A 381 20.75 -15.13 -23.18
N ILE A 382 19.95 -15.65 -22.25
CA ILE A 382 19.89 -17.07 -21.84
C ILE A 382 19.13 -17.95 -22.87
N ASN A 383 18.42 -17.37 -23.87
CA ASN A 383 17.81 -18.12 -24.99
C ASN A 383 18.70 -18.22 -26.24
N LYS A 384 19.98 -17.84 -26.15
CA LYS A 384 21.01 -18.64 -26.81
C LYS A 384 21.27 -19.78 -25.84
N LYS A 385 20.85 -21.01 -26.18
CA LYS A 385 21.04 -22.24 -25.39
C LYS A 385 22.34 -22.22 -24.56
N GLU A 386 22.27 -21.74 -23.34
CA GLU A 386 23.13 -22.16 -22.26
C GLU A 386 22.16 -22.70 -21.22
N VAL A 387 22.01 -24.03 -21.24
CA VAL A 387 21.48 -24.77 -20.09
C VAL A 387 22.29 -24.26 -18.91
N LYS A 388 21.67 -23.46 -18.03
CA LYS A 388 22.30 -23.07 -16.77
C LYS A 388 22.49 -24.38 -16.01
N MET A 389 23.69 -24.95 -16.11
CA MET A 389 23.96 -26.28 -15.57
C MET A 389 23.71 -26.24 -14.06
N ARG A 390 23.02 -27.27 -13.56
CA ARG A 390 22.83 -27.49 -12.13
C ARG A 390 24.17 -27.44 -11.43
N LYS A 391 24.21 -26.86 -10.24
CA LYS A 391 25.44 -26.76 -9.46
C LYS A 391 25.83 -28.16 -9.03
N LYS A 392 26.90 -28.67 -9.61
CA LYS A 392 27.53 -29.93 -9.21
C LYS A 392 28.19 -29.75 -7.86
N ILE A 393 27.90 -30.58 -6.86
CA ILE A 393 28.48 -30.47 -5.52
C ILE A 393 28.95 -31.83 -5.01
N VAL A 394 30.16 -31.89 -4.46
CA VAL A 394 30.65 -33.04 -3.68
C VAL A 394 30.87 -32.57 -2.24
N ALA A 395 30.03 -33.07 -1.33
CA ALA A 395 30.06 -32.73 0.08
C ALA A 395 30.61 -33.92 0.88
N GLY A 396 31.67 -33.73 1.67
CA GLY A 396 32.21 -34.74 2.57
C GLY A 396 31.57 -34.63 3.95
N ASN A 397 30.86 -35.65 4.40
CA ASN A 397 30.33 -35.75 5.76
C ASN A 397 31.30 -36.61 6.60
N TRP A 398 32.09 -35.97 7.46
CA TRP A 398 33.10 -36.66 8.26
C TRP A 398 32.48 -37.51 9.37
N LYS A 399 31.24 -37.22 9.77
CA LYS A 399 30.56 -37.85 10.89
C LYS A 399 31.40 -37.73 12.16
N MET A 400 31.14 -38.58 13.15
CA MET A 400 31.89 -38.60 14.41
C MET A 400 33.30 -39.25 14.27
N ASN A 401 34.17 -38.66 13.44
CA ASN A 401 35.55 -39.10 13.22
C ASN A 401 36.57 -37.98 13.50
N MET A 402 37.83 -38.39 13.68
CA MET A 402 39.03 -37.55 13.88
C MET A 402 39.03 -36.72 15.16
N ASN A 403 40.19 -36.68 15.82
CA ASN A 403 40.44 -35.66 16.84
C ASN A 403 40.74 -34.31 16.16
N LEU A 404 40.78 -33.23 16.96
CA LEU A 404 40.97 -31.87 16.44
C LEU A 404 42.19 -31.72 15.53
N GLN A 405 43.33 -32.33 15.90
CA GLN A 405 44.57 -32.18 15.14
C GLN A 405 44.51 -32.92 13.80
N ASP A 406 43.97 -34.14 13.80
CA ASP A 406 43.79 -34.94 12.59
C ASP A 406 42.82 -34.26 11.61
N GLY A 407 41.73 -33.69 12.13
CA GLY A 407 40.76 -32.93 11.32
C GLY A 407 41.37 -31.68 10.69
N ILE A 408 42.16 -30.91 11.45
CA ILE A 408 42.90 -29.75 10.93
C ILE A 408 43.92 -30.19 9.86
N ALA A 409 44.63 -31.29 10.08
CA ALA A 409 45.62 -31.81 9.13
C ALA A 409 44.96 -32.19 7.80
N LEU A 410 43.85 -32.94 7.83
CA LEU A 410 43.10 -33.31 6.64
C LEU A 410 42.54 -32.07 5.90
N ALA A 411 42.00 -31.10 6.63
CA ALA A 411 41.49 -29.87 6.03
C ALA A 411 42.60 -29.06 5.34
N LYS A 412 43.80 -28.98 5.92
CA LYS A 412 44.97 -28.34 5.28
C LYS A 412 45.38 -29.08 4.02
N GLU A 413 45.50 -30.40 4.10
CA GLU A 413 45.85 -31.25 2.96
C GLU A 413 44.86 -31.06 1.79
N LEU A 414 43.54 -31.07 2.08
CA LEU A 414 42.50 -30.82 1.09
C LEU A 414 42.57 -29.40 0.51
N ASN A 415 42.77 -28.39 1.36
CA ASN A 415 42.89 -26.99 0.95
C ASN A 415 44.06 -26.79 -0.02
N GLU A 416 45.23 -27.34 0.30
CA GLU A 416 46.42 -27.27 -0.56
C GLU A 416 46.21 -28.04 -1.86
N THR A 417 45.65 -29.25 -1.78
CA THR A 417 45.39 -30.11 -2.93
C THR A 417 44.43 -29.47 -3.93
N LEU A 418 43.31 -28.91 -3.46
CA LEU A 418 42.29 -28.29 -4.31
C LEU A 418 42.64 -26.86 -4.74
N LYS A 419 43.58 -26.21 -4.05
CA LYS A 419 44.18 -24.95 -4.50
C LYS A 419 45.18 -25.15 -5.63
N ALA A 420 45.96 -26.23 -5.57
CA ALA A 420 46.87 -26.62 -6.64
C ALA A 420 46.11 -27.06 -7.90
N GLU A 421 44.99 -27.76 -7.74
CA GLU A 421 44.14 -28.19 -8.84
C GLU A 421 42.67 -27.89 -8.54
N LYS A 422 42.17 -26.80 -9.12
CA LYS A 422 40.80 -26.32 -8.86
C LYS A 422 39.76 -27.33 -9.32
N PRO A 423 38.74 -27.63 -8.50
CA PRO A 423 37.69 -28.57 -8.84
C PRO A 423 36.71 -28.00 -9.88
N ASN A 424 36.12 -28.87 -10.72
CA ASN A 424 35.06 -28.55 -11.68
C ASN A 424 33.64 -28.57 -11.05
N CYS A 425 33.56 -28.72 -9.74
CA CYS A 425 32.33 -28.74 -8.96
C CYS A 425 32.51 -27.96 -7.64
N GLY A 426 31.42 -27.63 -6.98
CA GLY A 426 31.48 -27.14 -5.60
C GLY A 426 31.96 -28.24 -4.67
N VAL A 427 32.86 -27.90 -3.75
CA VAL A 427 33.33 -28.84 -2.72
C VAL A 427 32.91 -28.31 -1.36
N VAL A 428 32.37 -29.19 -0.51
CA VAL A 428 32.00 -28.85 0.87
C VAL A 428 32.59 -29.90 1.79
N ILE A 429 33.14 -29.50 2.94
CA ILE A 429 33.48 -30.39 4.04
C ILE A 429 32.57 -30.07 5.23
N CYS A 430 31.84 -31.08 5.69
CA CYS A 430 31.01 -31.02 6.88
C CYS A 430 31.69 -31.80 7.99
N THR A 431 32.00 -31.11 9.09
CA THR A 431 32.88 -31.61 10.14
C THR A 431 32.17 -31.66 11.48
N PRO A 432 32.62 -32.49 12.45
CA PRO A 432 32.25 -32.34 13.85
C PRO A 432 32.43 -30.90 14.34
N PHE A 433 31.56 -30.47 15.26
CA PHE A 433 31.56 -29.10 15.78
C PHE A 433 32.91 -28.63 16.31
N ILE A 434 33.71 -29.54 16.87
CA ILE A 434 35.02 -29.24 17.45
C ILE A 434 36.03 -28.67 16.45
N HIS A 435 35.84 -28.93 15.14
CA HIS A 435 36.79 -28.52 14.11
C HIS A 435 36.46 -27.18 13.45
N LEU A 436 35.18 -26.78 13.46
CA LEU A 436 34.65 -25.70 12.63
C LEU A 436 35.45 -24.39 12.75
N ALA A 437 35.57 -23.85 13.96
CA ALA A 437 36.24 -22.57 14.19
C ALA A 437 37.74 -22.62 13.84
N SER A 438 38.39 -23.77 14.05
CA SER A 438 39.82 -23.95 13.77
C SER A 438 40.08 -24.07 12.27
N ILE A 439 39.24 -24.81 11.54
CA ILE A 439 39.36 -24.97 10.09
C ILE A 439 39.06 -23.65 9.37
N ALA A 440 38.03 -22.93 9.81
CA ALA A 440 37.61 -21.67 9.18
C ALA A 440 38.70 -20.60 9.12
N GLN A 441 39.69 -20.63 10.03
CA GLN A 441 40.78 -19.65 10.08
C GLN A 441 41.74 -19.71 8.88
N PHE A 442 41.86 -20.87 8.22
CA PHE A 442 42.83 -21.07 7.14
C PHE A 442 42.22 -21.63 5.85
N LEU A 443 41.00 -22.16 5.89
CA LEU A 443 40.34 -22.74 4.72
C LEU A 443 40.03 -21.66 3.68
N ASP A 444 40.41 -21.91 2.43
CA ASP A 444 40.04 -21.05 1.31
C ASP A 444 38.56 -21.32 0.95
N GLN A 445 37.65 -20.52 1.50
CA GLN A 445 36.21 -20.72 1.36
C GLN A 445 35.67 -20.43 -0.05
N ASP A 446 36.50 -19.89 -0.96
CA ASP A 446 36.15 -19.78 -2.38
C ASP A 446 36.38 -21.11 -3.12
N ILE A 447 37.14 -22.04 -2.52
CA ILE A 447 37.44 -23.37 -3.07
C ILE A 447 36.63 -24.45 -2.32
N ILE A 448 36.64 -24.41 -0.99
CA ILE A 448 36.01 -25.42 -0.13
C ILE A 448 35.04 -24.75 0.84
N GLY A 449 33.75 -25.05 0.68
CA GLY A 449 32.74 -24.65 1.65
C GLY A 449 32.91 -25.41 2.97
N LEU A 450 32.77 -24.72 4.10
CA LEU A 450 32.75 -25.34 5.42
C LEU A 450 31.31 -25.53 5.89
N GLY A 451 30.99 -26.70 6.45
CA GLY A 451 29.67 -27.00 6.98
C GLY A 451 29.70 -27.72 8.33
N ALA A 452 28.60 -27.59 9.07
CA ALA A 452 28.34 -28.39 10.27
C ALA A 452 27.49 -29.63 9.93
N GLU A 453 27.56 -30.63 10.79
CA GLU A 453 26.80 -31.89 10.63
C GLU A 453 25.39 -31.85 11.24
N ASN A 454 25.07 -30.79 12.01
CA ASN A 454 23.76 -30.56 12.62
C ASN A 454 23.67 -29.09 13.14
N CYS A 455 22.47 -28.64 13.50
CA CYS A 455 22.25 -27.53 14.44
C CYS A 455 20.98 -27.75 15.28
N ALA A 456 20.81 -26.99 16.35
CA ALA A 456 19.65 -27.06 17.24
C ALA A 456 18.36 -26.54 16.58
N ASP A 457 17.20 -27.01 17.07
CA ASP A 457 15.86 -26.50 16.76
C ASP A 457 15.46 -25.34 17.69
N LYS A 458 16.45 -24.66 18.29
CA LYS A 458 16.31 -23.58 19.26
C LYS A 458 17.36 -22.52 18.99
N GLU A 459 16.98 -21.26 19.12
CA GLU A 459 17.91 -20.13 18.92
C GLU A 459 19.01 -20.11 19.99
N LYS A 460 18.62 -20.28 21.25
CA LYS A 460 19.47 -20.31 22.44
C LYS A 460 18.67 -20.83 23.64
N GLY A 461 19.35 -21.19 24.73
CA GLY A 461 18.69 -21.50 26.01
C GLY A 461 19.28 -22.72 26.72
N ALA A 462 18.47 -23.31 27.61
CA ALA A 462 18.84 -24.46 28.43
C ALA A 462 18.77 -25.78 27.64
N PHE A 463 19.61 -25.91 26.61
CA PHE A 463 19.72 -27.07 25.74
C PHE A 463 21.16 -27.60 25.76
N THR A 464 21.59 -28.07 26.94
CA THR A 464 22.98 -28.51 27.17
C THR A 464 23.42 -29.55 26.16
N GLY A 465 24.51 -29.27 25.44
CA GLY A 465 25.10 -30.15 24.42
C GLY A 465 24.67 -29.82 22.98
N GLU A 466 23.62 -29.02 22.78
CA GLU A 466 23.21 -28.58 21.46
C GLU A 466 24.00 -27.34 21.00
N VAL A 467 24.15 -27.19 19.68
CA VAL A 467 24.82 -26.04 19.03
C VAL A 467 23.79 -25.33 18.16
N SER A 468 23.49 -24.05 18.45
CA SER A 468 22.49 -23.31 17.68
C SER A 468 22.98 -22.96 16.28
N ALA A 469 22.05 -22.67 15.36
CA ALA A 469 22.40 -22.22 14.01
C ALA A 469 23.25 -20.93 14.01
N GLU A 470 23.00 -20.01 14.96
CA GLU A 470 23.80 -18.81 15.16
C GLU A 470 25.24 -19.15 15.58
N MET A 471 25.41 -20.11 16.50
CA MET A 471 26.74 -20.60 16.90
C MET A 471 27.48 -21.28 15.75
N VAL A 472 26.80 -22.07 14.92
CA VAL A 472 27.40 -22.65 13.71
C VAL A 472 27.88 -21.55 12.78
N LYS A 473 27.01 -20.57 12.49
CA LYS A 473 27.34 -19.46 11.59
C LYS A 473 28.53 -18.64 12.07
N SER A 474 28.63 -18.39 13.38
CA SER A 474 29.70 -17.57 13.96
C SER A 474 31.09 -18.19 13.82
N THR A 475 31.19 -19.50 13.57
CA THR A 475 32.47 -20.16 13.25
C THR A 475 33.00 -19.82 11.86
N GLY A 476 32.17 -19.26 10.97
CA GLY A 476 32.49 -19.09 9.55
C GLY A 476 31.94 -20.20 8.64
N ALA A 477 31.17 -21.14 9.18
CA ALA A 477 30.47 -22.15 8.38
C ALA A 477 29.45 -21.50 7.42
N GLN A 478 29.34 -22.10 6.23
CA GLN A 478 28.41 -21.69 5.17
C GLN A 478 27.27 -22.70 4.98
N TYR A 479 27.49 -23.96 5.37
CA TYR A 479 26.56 -25.06 5.19
C TYR A 479 26.19 -25.72 6.52
N VAL A 480 25.06 -26.43 6.55
CA VAL A 480 24.70 -27.36 7.63
C VAL A 480 23.93 -28.55 7.05
N ILE A 481 24.31 -29.76 7.46
CA ILE A 481 23.55 -30.98 7.18
C ILE A 481 22.40 -31.07 8.18
N LEU A 482 21.19 -31.36 7.69
CA LEU A 482 20.00 -31.57 8.53
C LEU A 482 19.22 -32.79 8.04
N GLY A 483 18.68 -33.56 8.99
CA GLY A 483 17.85 -34.73 8.67
C GLY A 483 18.65 -35.93 8.18
N HIS A 484 19.96 -36.00 8.43
CA HIS A 484 20.76 -37.18 8.09
C HIS A 484 20.15 -38.43 8.75
N SER A 485 20.13 -39.54 8.03
CA SER A 485 19.53 -40.82 8.47
C SER A 485 19.91 -41.23 9.91
N GLU A 486 21.19 -41.18 10.27
CA GLU A 486 21.68 -41.48 11.64
C GLU A 486 21.02 -40.59 12.72
N ARG A 487 20.69 -39.34 12.38
CA ARG A 487 20.02 -38.42 13.32
C ARG A 487 18.53 -38.73 13.46
N ARG A 488 17.86 -39.08 12.37
CA ARG A 488 16.48 -39.59 12.40
C ARG A 488 16.39 -40.88 13.20
N GLU A 489 17.32 -41.80 12.98
CA GLU A 489 17.30 -43.13 13.59
C GLU A 489 17.73 -43.12 15.07
N TYR A 490 18.89 -42.55 15.39
CA TYR A 490 19.46 -42.64 16.74
C TYR A 490 18.96 -41.54 17.68
N TYR A 491 18.71 -40.34 17.13
CA TYR A 491 18.34 -39.15 17.90
C TYR A 491 16.87 -38.74 17.71
N LYS A 492 16.10 -39.52 16.93
CA LYS A 492 14.65 -39.38 16.76
C LYS A 492 14.22 -38.00 16.25
N GLU A 493 14.98 -37.43 15.32
CA GLU A 493 14.58 -36.19 14.67
C GLU A 493 13.32 -36.39 13.82
N THR A 494 12.25 -35.67 14.17
CA THR A 494 10.96 -35.72 13.48
C THR A 494 10.87 -34.64 12.40
N PRO A 495 9.92 -34.74 11.44
CA PRO A 495 9.73 -33.70 10.44
C PRO A 495 9.50 -32.29 11.02
N GLU A 496 8.84 -32.19 12.18
CA GLU A 496 8.58 -30.93 12.88
C GLU A 496 9.86 -30.31 13.44
N ILE A 497 10.72 -31.14 14.05
CA ILE A 497 12.04 -30.70 14.55
C ILE A 497 12.88 -30.20 13.38
N LEU A 498 12.92 -30.97 12.29
CA LEU A 498 13.69 -30.66 11.10
C LEU A 498 13.24 -29.37 10.41
N LYS A 499 11.92 -29.17 10.33
CA LYS A 499 11.35 -27.92 9.83
C LYS A 499 11.87 -26.71 10.62
N GLU A 500 11.87 -26.79 11.94
CA GLU A 500 12.36 -25.71 12.80
C GLU A 500 13.86 -25.47 12.59
N LYS A 501 14.67 -26.54 12.53
CA LYS A 501 16.11 -26.45 12.25
C LYS A 501 16.39 -25.77 10.90
N VAL A 502 15.65 -26.13 9.84
CA VAL A 502 15.80 -25.55 8.51
C VAL A 502 15.52 -24.04 8.55
N LEU A 503 14.45 -23.62 9.21
CA LEU A 503 14.10 -22.20 9.34
C LEU A 503 15.17 -21.42 10.11
N LEU A 504 15.67 -21.98 11.21
CA LEU A 504 16.73 -21.35 12.00
C LEU A 504 18.07 -21.28 11.26
N ALA A 505 18.43 -22.33 10.50
CA ALA A 505 19.61 -22.33 9.66
C ALA A 505 19.55 -21.23 8.60
N GLN A 506 18.44 -21.13 7.87
CA GLN A 506 18.27 -20.11 6.84
C GLN A 506 18.18 -18.69 7.41
N LYS A 507 17.57 -18.51 8.59
CA LYS A 507 17.56 -17.23 9.32
C LYS A 507 18.97 -16.73 9.65
N ASN A 508 19.92 -17.65 9.81
CA ASN A 508 21.33 -17.35 10.09
C ASN A 508 22.23 -17.45 8.85
N ASP A 509 21.66 -17.35 7.64
CA ASP A 509 22.39 -17.39 6.37
C ASP A 509 23.27 -18.65 6.19
N LEU A 510 22.79 -19.80 6.69
CA LEU A 510 23.36 -21.11 6.40
C LEU A 510 22.59 -21.75 5.23
N LYS A 511 23.34 -22.34 4.29
CA LYS A 511 22.79 -23.21 3.26
C LYS A 511 22.56 -24.59 3.84
N VAL A 512 21.38 -25.16 3.60
CA VAL A 512 21.02 -26.46 4.18
C VAL A 512 21.26 -27.57 3.17
N ILE A 513 21.99 -28.61 3.58
CA ILE A 513 22.02 -29.91 2.91
C ILE A 513 21.00 -30.79 3.64
N PHE A 514 19.82 -30.95 3.05
CA PHE A 514 18.69 -31.65 3.66
C PHE A 514 18.66 -33.10 3.20
N CYS A 515 18.85 -34.02 4.13
CA CYS A 515 18.89 -35.45 3.86
C CYS A 515 17.49 -36.08 3.92
N ILE A 516 17.24 -36.98 2.98
CA ILE A 516 16.03 -37.80 2.85
C ILE A 516 16.39 -39.20 2.38
N GLY A 517 15.58 -40.20 2.69
CA GLY A 517 15.81 -41.56 2.22
C GLY A 517 15.00 -42.62 2.95
N GLU A 518 14.88 -43.77 2.31
CA GLU A 518 14.09 -44.90 2.79
C GLU A 518 14.93 -46.01 3.42
N SER A 519 14.33 -46.76 4.34
CA SER A 519 14.90 -47.98 4.93
C SER A 519 14.90 -49.16 3.95
N LEU A 520 15.58 -50.26 4.31
CA LEU A 520 15.57 -51.47 3.48
C LEU A 520 14.15 -52.04 3.37
N GLU A 521 13.42 -52.08 4.47
CA GLU A 521 12.05 -52.60 4.54
C GLU A 521 11.09 -51.77 3.68
N GLU A 522 11.27 -50.45 3.67
CA GLU A 522 10.48 -49.53 2.84
C GLU A 522 10.79 -49.71 1.35
N ARG A 523 12.08 -49.92 1.01
CA ARG A 523 12.48 -50.21 -0.38
C ARG A 523 11.94 -51.55 -0.86
N GLU A 524 12.04 -52.60 -0.06
CA GLU A 524 11.51 -53.93 -0.38
C GLU A 524 9.97 -53.94 -0.49
N ALA A 525 9.30 -53.04 0.22
CA ALA A 525 7.86 -52.80 0.10
C ALA A 525 7.45 -51.88 -1.06
N GLY A 526 8.41 -51.36 -1.85
CA GLY A 526 8.14 -50.45 -2.98
C GLY A 526 7.67 -49.05 -2.57
N LYS A 527 7.98 -48.61 -1.34
CA LYS A 527 7.51 -47.35 -0.74
C LYS A 527 8.50 -46.19 -0.83
N GLN A 528 9.66 -46.36 -1.49
CA GLN A 528 10.70 -45.34 -1.57
C GLN A 528 10.16 -43.96 -1.98
N ASN A 529 9.26 -43.92 -2.97
CA ASN A 529 8.67 -42.68 -3.50
C ASN A 529 7.70 -42.02 -2.50
N GLU A 530 6.99 -42.82 -1.70
CA GLU A 530 6.08 -42.31 -0.68
C GLU A 530 6.88 -41.71 0.48
N VAL A 531 7.94 -42.39 0.90
CA VAL A 531 8.80 -41.97 2.01
C VAL A 531 9.49 -40.65 1.68
N VAL A 532 10.23 -40.57 0.56
CA VAL A 532 10.97 -39.35 0.21
C VAL A 532 10.03 -38.15 0.00
N LYS A 533 8.82 -38.39 -0.54
CA LYS A 533 7.82 -37.33 -0.70
C LYS A 533 7.31 -36.85 0.66
N ALA A 534 7.00 -37.76 1.57
CA ALA A 534 6.54 -37.42 2.92
C ALA A 534 7.59 -36.63 3.71
N GLU A 535 8.88 -37.01 3.62
CA GLU A 535 9.96 -36.28 4.30
C GLU A 535 10.13 -34.85 3.77
N LEU A 536 10.03 -34.67 2.45
CA LEU A 536 10.08 -33.34 1.84
C LEU A 536 8.85 -32.49 2.20
N GLU A 537 7.66 -33.10 2.16
CA GLU A 537 6.39 -32.45 2.52
C GLU A 537 6.35 -31.99 3.97
N GLY A 538 6.84 -32.82 4.89
CA GLY A 538 6.83 -32.56 6.33
C GLY A 538 7.82 -31.48 6.77
N SER A 539 8.95 -31.32 6.06
CA SER A 539 10.08 -30.51 6.56
C SER A 539 10.47 -29.30 5.70
N VAL A 540 10.39 -29.38 4.37
CA VAL A 540 10.95 -28.34 3.48
C VAL A 540 9.95 -27.79 2.46
N PHE A 541 8.87 -28.48 2.10
CA PHE A 541 7.87 -27.98 1.16
C PHE A 541 6.90 -26.93 1.75
N ASN A 542 7.09 -26.59 3.02
CA ASN A 542 6.48 -25.43 3.66
C ASN A 542 7.25 -24.12 3.41
N LEU A 543 8.44 -24.18 2.82
CA LEU A 543 9.25 -23.00 2.50
C LEU A 543 8.68 -22.22 1.31
N SER A 544 9.02 -20.93 1.24
CA SER A 544 8.79 -20.11 0.06
C SER A 544 9.67 -20.60 -1.12
N GLU A 545 9.32 -20.24 -2.35
CA GLU A 545 10.15 -20.58 -3.53
C GLU A 545 11.59 -20.07 -3.38
N GLU A 546 11.75 -18.84 -2.84
CA GLU A 546 13.04 -18.20 -2.66
C GLU A 546 13.90 -18.91 -1.59
N ASP A 547 13.25 -19.36 -0.52
CA ASP A 547 13.94 -20.07 0.55
C ASP A 547 14.26 -21.52 0.17
N PHE A 548 13.37 -22.19 -0.58
CA PHE A 548 13.64 -23.54 -1.07
C PHE A 548 14.86 -23.58 -2.02
N ARG A 549 15.11 -22.52 -2.80
CA ARG A 549 16.32 -22.41 -3.66
C ARG A 549 17.65 -22.41 -2.89
N LYS A 550 17.62 -22.22 -1.57
CA LYS A 550 18.81 -22.29 -0.70
C LYS A 550 19.05 -23.70 -0.15
N ILE A 551 18.18 -24.66 -0.46
CA ILE A 551 18.27 -26.05 -0.05
C ILE A 551 19.01 -26.86 -1.11
N VAL A 552 19.96 -27.68 -0.66
CA VAL A 552 20.52 -28.81 -1.40
C VAL A 552 19.86 -30.06 -0.85
N ILE A 553 19.34 -30.93 -1.71
CA ILE A 553 18.77 -32.21 -1.27
C ILE A 553 19.86 -33.28 -1.32
N ALA A 554 19.95 -34.13 -0.31
CA ALA A 554 20.78 -35.33 -0.32
C ALA A 554 19.90 -36.56 -0.16
N TYR A 555 19.80 -37.37 -1.22
CA TYR A 555 19.10 -38.65 -1.17
C TYR A 555 20.05 -39.73 -0.67
N GLU A 556 19.69 -40.36 0.44
CA GLU A 556 20.48 -41.37 1.12
C GLU A 556 19.69 -42.68 1.21
N PRO A 557 19.88 -43.64 0.29
CA PRO A 557 19.27 -44.97 0.46
C PRO A 557 19.87 -45.60 1.72
N ILE A 558 19.11 -45.64 2.82
CA ILE A 558 19.65 -45.96 4.17
C ILE A 558 20.30 -47.34 4.17
N TRP A 559 19.69 -48.26 3.43
CA TRP A 559 20.17 -49.63 3.22
C TRP A 559 21.54 -49.73 2.50
N ALA A 560 21.98 -48.67 1.84
CA ALA A 560 23.28 -48.59 1.15
C ALA A 560 24.34 -47.80 1.95
N ILE A 561 24.04 -47.27 3.13
CA ILE A 561 24.99 -46.46 3.92
C ILE A 561 25.87 -47.40 4.77
N GLY A 562 27.17 -47.49 4.46
CA GLY A 562 28.13 -48.23 5.30
C GLY A 562 27.96 -49.75 5.29
N THR A 563 27.01 -50.29 4.53
CA THR A 563 26.71 -51.74 4.44
C THR A 563 27.55 -52.48 3.39
N GLY A 564 28.29 -51.75 2.55
CA GLY A 564 29.01 -52.31 1.41
C GLY A 564 28.11 -52.69 0.22
N LYS A 565 26.79 -52.71 0.40
CA LYS A 565 25.81 -52.76 -0.70
C LYS A 565 25.68 -51.36 -1.29
N THR A 566 25.75 -51.25 -2.61
CA THR A 566 25.62 -49.99 -3.33
C THR A 566 24.37 -50.05 -4.18
N ALA A 567 23.57 -48.98 -4.19
CA ALA A 567 22.51 -48.87 -5.19
C ALA A 567 23.16 -48.81 -6.57
N THR A 568 22.53 -49.45 -7.55
CA THR A 568 22.92 -49.28 -8.96
C THR A 568 22.72 -47.84 -9.39
N ALA A 569 23.46 -47.38 -10.39
CA ALA A 569 23.31 -46.01 -10.87
C ALA A 569 21.89 -45.75 -11.42
N GLU A 570 21.23 -46.77 -11.96
CA GLU A 570 19.83 -46.72 -12.41
C GLU A 570 18.86 -46.53 -11.25
N GLN A 571 19.04 -47.25 -10.13
CA GLN A 571 18.21 -47.07 -8.94
C GLN A 571 18.38 -45.69 -8.32
N ALA A 572 19.60 -45.16 -8.33
CA ALA A 572 19.88 -43.80 -7.87
C ALA A 572 19.24 -42.75 -8.81
N GLU A 573 19.32 -42.95 -10.13
CA GLU A 573 18.68 -42.04 -11.09
C GLU A 573 17.14 -42.05 -10.97
N GLU A 574 16.52 -43.22 -10.83
CA GLU A 574 15.06 -43.36 -10.73
C GLU A 574 14.47 -42.47 -9.63
N ILE A 575 15.07 -42.53 -8.43
CA ILE A 575 14.59 -41.78 -7.27
C ILE A 575 15.01 -40.31 -7.33
N HIS A 576 16.18 -39.97 -7.89
CA HIS A 576 16.58 -38.58 -8.13
C HIS A 576 15.64 -37.87 -9.12
N ALA A 577 15.31 -38.54 -10.23
CA ALA A 577 14.33 -38.06 -11.21
C ALA A 577 12.95 -37.88 -10.56
N TYR A 578 12.53 -38.81 -9.71
CA TYR A 578 11.28 -38.68 -8.95
C TYR A 578 11.30 -37.49 -7.99
N ILE A 579 12.36 -37.32 -7.18
CA ILE A 579 12.54 -36.16 -6.28
C ILE A 579 12.45 -34.85 -7.09
N ARG A 580 13.12 -34.79 -8.24
CA ARG A 580 13.06 -33.60 -9.10
C ARG A 580 11.65 -33.35 -9.63
N SER A 581 10.93 -34.40 -9.99
CA SER A 581 9.55 -34.29 -10.48
C SER A 581 8.59 -33.71 -9.44
N ILE A 582 8.70 -34.10 -8.18
CA ILE A 582 7.84 -33.58 -7.10
C ILE A 582 8.23 -32.15 -6.69
N ILE A 583 9.50 -31.78 -6.82
CA ILE A 583 9.93 -30.37 -6.69
C ILE A 583 9.31 -29.54 -7.83
N ALA A 584 9.31 -30.06 -9.06
CA ALA A 584 8.71 -29.39 -10.21
C ALA A 584 7.19 -29.23 -10.04
N GLU A 585 6.51 -30.25 -9.50
CA GLU A 585 5.08 -30.21 -9.16
C GLU A 585 4.80 -29.10 -8.13
N LYS A 586 5.62 -29.01 -7.08
CA LYS A 586 5.40 -28.08 -5.96
C LYS A 586 5.77 -26.64 -6.28
N TYR A 587 6.93 -26.43 -6.93
CA TYR A 587 7.57 -25.11 -7.07
C TYR A 587 7.78 -24.68 -8.53
N GLY A 588 7.48 -25.55 -9.49
CA GLY A 588 7.65 -25.31 -10.93
C GLY A 588 9.01 -25.77 -11.47
N GLN A 589 9.06 -26.02 -12.77
CA GLN A 589 10.23 -26.59 -13.46
C GLN A 589 11.52 -25.78 -13.25
N ALA A 590 11.43 -24.46 -13.24
CA ALA A 590 12.60 -23.59 -13.06
C ALA A 590 13.22 -23.64 -11.64
N VAL A 591 12.50 -24.16 -10.66
CA VAL A 591 13.05 -24.42 -9.32
C VAL A 591 13.69 -25.80 -9.31
N ALA A 592 12.98 -26.81 -9.83
CA ALA A 592 13.48 -28.17 -9.96
C ALA A 592 14.78 -28.27 -10.77
N ASP A 593 14.91 -27.50 -11.84
CA ASP A 593 16.11 -27.43 -12.69
C ASP A 593 17.28 -26.69 -12.02
N ASP A 594 17.04 -25.91 -10.97
CA ASP A 594 18.06 -25.13 -10.24
C ASP A 594 18.45 -25.80 -8.90
N THR A 595 17.61 -26.70 -8.37
CA THR A 595 17.88 -27.47 -7.16
C THR A 595 18.93 -28.56 -7.41
N THR A 596 19.99 -28.54 -6.61
CA THR A 596 21.01 -29.60 -6.56
C THR A 596 20.50 -30.79 -5.74
N ILE A 597 20.58 -32.00 -6.30
CA ILE A 597 20.25 -33.27 -5.65
C ILE A 597 21.48 -34.17 -5.60
N LEU A 598 21.96 -34.47 -4.39
CA LEU A 598 23.15 -35.27 -4.12
C LEU A 598 22.79 -36.72 -3.81
N TYR A 599 23.65 -37.63 -4.22
CA TYR A 599 23.54 -39.04 -3.89
C TYR A 599 24.42 -39.38 -2.65
N GLY A 600 23.83 -40.01 -1.64
CA GLY A 600 24.47 -40.30 -0.34
C GLY A 600 24.83 -41.77 -0.09
N GLY A 601 24.56 -42.70 -1.02
CA GLY A 601 24.69 -44.14 -0.78
C GLY A 601 26.05 -44.75 -1.18
N SER A 602 27.00 -44.90 -0.24
CA SER A 602 28.29 -45.61 -0.46
C SER A 602 29.03 -45.22 -1.76
N CYS A 603 29.05 -43.93 -2.10
CA CYS A 603 29.80 -43.40 -3.24
C CYS A 603 31.32 -43.42 -2.97
N LYS A 604 32.09 -43.90 -3.95
CA LYS A 604 33.55 -44.06 -3.93
C LYS A 604 34.14 -43.55 -5.24
N ALA A 605 35.45 -43.31 -5.28
CA ALA A 605 36.12 -42.84 -6.51
C ALA A 605 35.90 -43.78 -7.72
N SER A 606 35.75 -45.08 -7.48
CA SER A 606 35.55 -46.08 -8.55
C SER A 606 34.16 -46.08 -9.19
N ASN A 607 33.11 -45.63 -8.49
CA ASN A 607 31.73 -45.63 -9.01
C ASN A 607 31.14 -44.21 -9.20
N ALA A 608 31.80 -43.18 -8.68
CA ALA A 608 31.39 -41.79 -8.84
C ALA A 608 31.21 -41.37 -10.31
N PRO A 609 32.08 -41.74 -11.28
CA PRO A 609 31.89 -41.36 -12.68
C PRO A 609 30.58 -41.88 -13.29
N GLU A 610 30.18 -43.10 -12.94
CA GLU A 610 28.94 -43.71 -13.43
C GLU A 610 27.71 -43.06 -12.81
N LEU A 611 27.74 -42.81 -11.49
CA LEU A 611 26.67 -42.13 -10.76
C LEU A 611 26.50 -40.69 -11.25
N PHE A 612 27.59 -39.93 -11.35
CA PHE A 612 27.54 -38.51 -11.70
C PHE A 612 27.30 -38.25 -13.19
N ALA A 613 27.35 -39.29 -14.03
CA ALA A 613 26.91 -39.24 -15.41
C ALA A 613 25.38 -39.31 -15.56
N LYS A 614 24.64 -39.68 -14.49
CA LYS A 614 23.19 -39.76 -14.53
C LYS A 614 22.56 -38.36 -14.59
N PRO A 615 21.49 -38.16 -15.39
CA PRO A 615 20.91 -36.84 -15.62
C PRO A 615 20.52 -36.07 -14.35
N ASP A 616 19.93 -36.73 -13.36
CA ASP A 616 19.35 -36.07 -12.19
C ASP A 616 20.23 -36.15 -10.93
N ILE A 617 21.44 -36.70 -11.05
CA ILE A 617 22.45 -36.77 -9.98
C ILE A 617 23.44 -35.62 -10.13
N ASP A 618 23.36 -34.64 -9.22
CA ASP A 618 24.18 -33.43 -9.25
C ASP A 618 25.44 -33.54 -8.38
N GLY A 619 25.77 -34.74 -7.89
CA GLY A 619 26.97 -35.02 -7.11
C GLY A 619 26.68 -35.91 -5.92
N GLY A 620 27.45 -35.77 -4.84
CA GLY A 620 27.38 -36.74 -3.73
C GLY A 620 27.59 -36.16 -2.34
N LEU A 621 26.94 -36.80 -1.36
CA LEU A 621 27.19 -36.63 0.06
C LEU A 621 28.01 -37.84 0.56
N ILE A 622 29.30 -37.63 0.76
CA ILE A 622 30.32 -38.67 0.89
C ILE A 622 30.65 -38.91 2.35
N GLY A 623 30.38 -40.11 2.86
CA GLY A 623 30.77 -40.54 4.20
C GLY A 623 32.25 -40.93 4.29
N GLY A 624 32.55 -42.21 4.54
CA GLY A 624 33.91 -42.69 4.85
C GLY A 624 35.00 -42.38 3.80
N ALA A 625 34.66 -42.27 2.51
CA ALA A 625 35.62 -41.89 1.47
C ALA A 625 36.05 -40.41 1.53
N SER A 626 35.36 -39.57 2.34
CA SER A 626 35.76 -38.18 2.58
C SER A 626 36.85 -38.02 3.64
N LEU A 627 37.19 -39.10 4.37
CA LEU A 627 38.14 -39.08 5.48
C LEU A 627 39.61 -39.22 5.03
N LYS A 628 39.86 -39.31 3.73
CA LYS A 628 41.20 -39.35 3.13
C LYS A 628 41.23 -38.42 1.93
N ALA A 629 42.21 -37.52 1.87
CA ALA A 629 42.27 -36.51 0.82
C ALA A 629 42.30 -37.11 -0.58
N ALA A 630 43.09 -38.17 -0.80
CA ALA A 630 43.19 -38.85 -2.09
C ALA A 630 41.86 -39.48 -2.56
N ASP A 631 41.13 -40.14 -1.66
CA ASP A 631 39.85 -40.79 -1.98
C ASP A 631 38.77 -39.74 -2.28
N PHE A 632 38.71 -38.68 -1.46
CA PHE A 632 37.75 -37.59 -1.65
C PHE A 632 38.04 -36.82 -2.94
N LYS A 633 39.32 -36.53 -3.21
CA LYS A 633 39.76 -35.92 -4.47
C LYS A 633 39.40 -36.79 -5.67
N GLY A 634 39.55 -38.12 -5.57
CA GLY A 634 39.15 -39.04 -6.64
C GLY A 634 37.66 -38.95 -6.99
N ILE A 635 36.79 -38.66 -6.01
CA ILE A 635 35.36 -38.43 -6.24
C ILE A 635 35.10 -37.03 -6.82
N ILE A 636 35.77 -35.99 -6.31
CA ILE A 636 35.69 -34.62 -6.85
C ILE A 636 36.10 -34.60 -8.33
N ASP A 637 37.14 -35.34 -8.67
CA ASP A 637 37.69 -35.47 -10.02
C ASP A 637 36.75 -36.22 -10.98
N ALA A 638 35.70 -36.89 -10.49
CA ALA A 638 34.70 -37.53 -11.34
C ALA A 638 33.88 -36.53 -12.18
N PHE A 639 33.93 -35.23 -11.84
CA PHE A 639 33.37 -34.14 -12.64
C PHE A 639 34.38 -33.45 -13.57
N LYS A 640 35.60 -33.98 -13.70
CA LYS A 640 36.60 -33.42 -14.61
C LYS A 640 36.22 -33.56 -16.08
#